data_AF-A0A2G7GA31-F1
#
_entry.id   AF-A0A2G7GA31-F1
#
_cell.length_a   1.000
_cell.length_b   1.000
_cell.length_c   1.000
_cell.angle_alpha   90.00
_cell.angle_beta   90.00
_cell.angle_gamma   90.00
#
_symmetry.space_group_name_H-M   'P 1'
#
loop_
_entity.id
_entity.type
_entity.pdbx_description
1 polymer ?
#
loop_
_entity_poly.entity_id
_entity_poly.type
_entity_poly.pdbx_seq_one_letter_code
_entity_poly.pdbx_strand_id
1 'polypeptide(L)'
;MGSDPQYIKFPDLTLAQHVFNLSNPSCPQTVRQTSLKKVQDAISENKMAPFYRHLAHPVEGILNHSGEGVPQHQASSTKSLISSNMLASRKSPQKIDFPWDESLYQSLVEDNKKELDAFQKEEDEAEEAAGDTEVLAARGKRAEFWARVGDKDKAIESHEALLEKTTFLGTKIDLVLAMIRIGLFFGDTLSVRKNIERANTLIESGGDWDRRNRLKAYKGLHLLTIRSYSVAAPLLLDSLSTFTSYELCSYSALVIYSVLAGSLSLKRVDFKAKVVDAPEIKAILGSGEDRVAALTGEVSSGPSANDEEMKDASTSRATPGAATTAINLTTLGAGSGIQAEAEAPVDFSPLANLVSSLYNGNYRSFFVALAAVEDNFLTQDRYLYEHRAWFVREMRLRAYQQLLQSYRVVGLNSMASDFGVTVDFLDRDLAKFIASNRIACTIDRVNGIIETNRPDDKNKQYADVVKHGDALITKLQKYGQAVRLRGNSPQHHDLAVKTRAGISAAMLTFPAEWPSSDSVMATQTTVSYTTTRTLSTPARCLNPDNINPHVKEAKYAVRGELAVKAEEYRVKLANGDKSLPFDSVIFANIGNPQQLDQKPITFFRQVLSLLENPQLLNDTEALRTSFGYEQDVIDRAKKLLADVQSVGAYSHSQGAPVIRQSIAKFIEERDGFPANPQDLFCCAGASSGVSTILNIICNGPQAGVLVPIPQYPLYTATLSLLNAQCVPYLLEEQKAWGTDVTAIRNSLAQARSAGTDVRSIVVINPGNPTGASLSAEDIKNVLDLAAEEKLVVIADEVYQTNVFEGEFISFKKRLRQLQQETPGKYDYVELVSLHSVSKGMVGECGHRGGYFELVGFDPEVQAQIYKLVSIGLCPPVIGQCLLELMVNPPKEGEGSYELYQKEYNGISEGLRKRAFALYKAFQQMEGVECQKPQGAMYLFPTITLPPKAIEAAKAENRAADEFYCLRLLEATGVCVVPGSGFGQKENTLHFRTTFLAPGTDWVERIVKFHSEFMAKYK
;
A
#
# COMPACT_ATOMS: atom_id res chain seq x y z
N MET A 1 -9.72 -24.01 18.88
CA MET A 1 -10.92 -23.40 19.50
C MET A 1 -11.26 -22.16 18.70
N GLY A 2 -12.53 -21.90 18.39
CA GLY A 2 -12.92 -20.62 17.79
C GLY A 2 -12.83 -19.53 18.85
N SER A 3 -12.11 -18.44 18.57
CA SER A 3 -12.04 -17.30 19.48
C SER A 3 -13.12 -16.28 19.11
N ASP A 4 -14.34 -16.49 19.62
CA ASP A 4 -15.33 -15.41 19.67
C ASP A 4 -14.66 -14.18 20.31
N PRO A 5 -14.80 -12.96 19.75
CA PRO A 5 -14.05 -11.83 20.24
C PRO A 5 -14.47 -11.48 21.68
N GLN A 6 -13.49 -11.15 22.52
CA GLN A 6 -13.74 -10.93 23.94
C GLN A 6 -14.08 -9.47 24.23
N TYR A 7 -14.68 -9.20 25.40
CA TYR A 7 -15.00 -7.85 25.90
C TYR A 7 -15.96 -7.04 24.99
N ILE A 8 -16.71 -7.69 24.09
CA ILE A 8 -17.62 -7.03 23.15
C ILE A 8 -18.75 -6.29 23.89
N LYS A 9 -19.26 -6.85 25.00
CA LYS A 9 -20.57 -6.46 25.54
C LYS A 9 -20.64 -5.03 26.10
N PHE A 10 -19.54 -4.51 26.66
CA PHE A 10 -19.53 -3.21 27.32
C PHE A 10 -18.32 -2.34 26.91
N PRO A 11 -18.40 -1.00 27.03
CA PRO A 11 -19.62 -0.23 27.29
C PRO A 11 -20.54 -0.17 26.05
N ASP A 12 -21.85 -0.05 26.28
CA ASP A 12 -22.84 0.13 25.22
C ASP A 12 -22.82 1.59 24.70
N LEU A 13 -22.48 1.78 23.43
CA LEU A 13 -22.45 3.10 22.80
C LEU A 13 -23.85 3.66 22.49
N THR A 14 -24.90 2.85 22.44
CA THR A 14 -26.28 3.32 22.24
C THR A 14 -26.78 4.09 23.46
N LEU A 15 -26.42 3.65 24.68
CA LEU A 15 -26.66 4.39 25.91
C LEU A 15 -26.00 5.79 25.90
N ALA A 16 -24.79 5.93 25.35
CA ALA A 16 -24.13 7.24 25.20
C ALA A 16 -24.85 8.15 24.17
N GLN A 17 -25.46 7.57 23.12
CA GLN A 17 -26.35 8.30 22.21
C GLN A 17 -27.65 8.72 22.91
N HIS A 18 -28.22 7.90 23.80
CA HIS A 18 -29.38 8.30 24.62
C HIS A 18 -29.05 9.44 25.59
N VAL A 19 -27.86 9.45 26.22
CA VAL A 19 -27.39 10.59 27.03
C VAL A 19 -27.21 11.86 26.18
N PHE A 20 -26.71 11.74 24.95
CA PHE A 20 -26.68 12.87 24.02
C PHE A 20 -28.09 13.36 23.65
N ASN A 21 -29.05 12.47 23.41
CA ASN A 21 -30.45 12.85 23.13
C ASN A 21 -31.08 13.67 24.27
N LEU A 22 -30.67 13.43 25.53
CA LEU A 22 -31.10 14.23 26.68
C LEU A 22 -30.58 15.67 26.59
N SER A 23 -29.28 15.85 26.39
CA SER A 23 -28.64 17.18 26.36
C SER A 23 -28.89 17.96 25.05
N ASN A 24 -29.29 17.30 23.97
CA ASN A 24 -29.53 17.91 22.67
C ASN A 24 -30.82 18.75 22.63
N PRO A 25 -30.75 20.10 22.50
CA PRO A 25 -31.93 20.96 22.51
C PRO A 25 -32.82 20.81 21.26
N SER A 26 -32.28 20.22 20.18
CA SER A 26 -33.03 19.93 18.94
C SER A 26 -33.75 18.57 18.97
N CYS A 27 -33.45 17.69 19.94
CA CYS A 27 -34.06 16.37 20.04
C CYS A 27 -35.57 16.48 20.38
N PRO A 28 -36.47 15.77 19.69
CA PRO A 28 -37.91 15.75 20.00
C PRO A 28 -38.21 15.29 21.43
N GLN A 29 -39.21 15.90 22.08
CA GLN A 29 -39.54 15.60 23.48
C GLN A 29 -39.91 14.13 23.73
N THR A 30 -40.56 13.48 22.76
CA THR A 30 -40.86 12.03 22.80
C THR A 30 -39.58 11.19 22.83
N VAL A 31 -38.65 11.43 21.89
CA VAL A 31 -37.34 10.74 21.82
C VAL A 31 -36.52 11.03 23.08
N ARG A 32 -36.63 12.24 23.64
CA ARG A 32 -36.00 12.62 24.92
C ARG A 32 -36.57 11.85 26.10
N GLN A 33 -37.90 11.65 26.16
CA GLN A 33 -38.57 10.84 27.19
C GLN A 33 -38.24 9.33 27.07
N THR A 34 -38.21 8.79 25.84
CA THR A 34 -37.77 7.40 25.61
C THR A 34 -36.30 7.20 25.99
N SER A 35 -35.44 8.19 25.68
CA SER A 35 -34.02 8.15 26.05
C SER A 35 -33.82 8.29 27.56
N LEU A 36 -34.62 9.15 28.24
CA LEU A 36 -34.64 9.26 29.70
C LEU A 36 -34.94 7.90 30.33
N LYS A 37 -36.02 7.25 29.89
CA LYS A 37 -36.38 5.92 30.38
C LYS A 37 -35.27 4.90 30.11
N LYS A 38 -34.76 4.79 28.88
CA LYS A 38 -33.69 3.83 28.56
C LYS A 38 -32.42 4.04 29.40
N VAL A 39 -32.06 5.28 29.74
CA VAL A 39 -30.94 5.57 30.65
C VAL A 39 -31.25 5.13 32.09
N GLN A 40 -32.46 5.38 32.59
CA GLN A 40 -32.88 4.96 33.94
C GLN A 40 -33.00 3.44 34.09
N ASP A 41 -33.62 2.78 33.10
CA ASP A 41 -33.73 1.32 33.01
C ASP A 41 -32.30 0.72 32.98
N ALA A 42 -31.42 1.18 32.08
CA ALA A 42 -30.05 0.67 31.96
C ALA A 42 -29.19 0.87 33.22
N ILE A 43 -29.31 2.02 33.91
CA ILE A 43 -28.61 2.27 35.18
C ILE A 43 -29.04 1.26 36.25
N SER A 44 -30.32 0.93 36.29
CA SER A 44 -30.90 0.01 37.28
C SER A 44 -30.52 -1.45 36.97
N GLU A 45 -30.69 -1.88 35.72
CA GLU A 45 -30.39 -3.24 35.26
C GLU A 45 -28.90 -3.56 35.27
N ASN A 46 -28.05 -2.63 34.80
CA ASN A 46 -26.60 -2.81 34.72
C ASN A 46 -25.85 -2.21 35.92
N LYS A 47 -26.57 -1.91 37.02
CA LYS A 47 -26.05 -1.43 38.31
C LYS A 47 -25.06 -0.25 38.21
N MET A 48 -25.31 0.72 37.33
CA MET A 48 -24.30 1.68 36.89
C MET A 48 -24.05 2.86 37.85
N ALA A 49 -23.73 2.60 39.12
CA ALA A 49 -23.59 3.65 40.14
C ALA A 49 -22.56 4.75 39.80
N PRO A 50 -21.33 4.44 39.30
CA PRO A 50 -20.36 5.46 38.86
C PRO A 50 -20.90 6.31 37.71
N PHE A 51 -21.55 5.69 36.72
CA PHE A 51 -22.17 6.42 35.61
C PHE A 51 -23.35 7.29 36.05
N TYR A 52 -24.20 6.79 36.96
CA TYR A 52 -25.31 7.56 37.52
C TYR A 52 -24.79 8.81 38.24
N ARG A 53 -23.74 8.69 39.05
CA ARG A 53 -23.04 9.84 39.64
C ARG A 53 -22.54 10.82 38.57
N HIS A 54 -21.85 10.32 37.54
CA HIS A 54 -21.31 11.12 36.45
C HIS A 54 -22.38 11.87 35.63
N LEU A 55 -23.59 11.33 35.50
CA LEU A 55 -24.71 12.00 34.83
C LEU A 55 -25.45 12.99 35.75
N ALA A 56 -25.72 12.59 36.99
CA ALA A 56 -26.83 13.12 37.78
C ALA A 56 -26.46 13.76 39.12
N HIS A 57 -25.25 13.54 39.64
CA HIS A 57 -24.86 14.04 40.96
C HIS A 57 -24.94 15.59 41.02
N PRO A 58 -25.57 16.22 42.05
CA PRO A 58 -25.85 17.66 42.06
C PRO A 58 -24.65 18.62 41.92
N VAL A 59 -23.43 18.11 42.12
CA VAL A 59 -22.16 18.86 42.06
C VAL A 59 -21.26 18.42 40.89
N GLU A 60 -21.43 17.18 40.39
CA GLU A 60 -20.49 16.55 39.43
C GLU A 60 -21.18 16.06 38.14
N GLY A 61 -22.51 16.04 38.11
CA GLY A 61 -23.32 15.44 37.06
C GLY A 61 -23.40 16.29 35.79
N ILE A 62 -23.01 15.72 34.65
CA ILE A 62 -22.96 16.46 33.37
C ILE A 62 -24.34 16.94 32.87
N LEU A 63 -25.45 16.33 33.32
CA LEU A 63 -26.81 16.75 32.98
C LEU A 63 -27.40 17.75 34.00
N ASN A 64 -26.97 17.66 35.27
CA ASN A 64 -27.52 18.45 36.38
C ASN A 64 -26.60 19.60 36.78
N HIS A 65 -26.56 20.67 35.98
CA HIS A 65 -25.85 21.89 36.35
C HIS A 65 -26.44 22.54 37.62
N SER A 66 -25.55 22.90 38.55
CA SER A 66 -25.87 23.32 39.92
C SER A 66 -26.86 24.50 39.97
N GLY A 67 -27.94 24.33 40.74
CA GLY A 67 -29.06 25.29 40.73
C GLY A 67 -29.94 25.33 41.97
N GLU A 68 -29.60 24.63 43.06
CA GLU A 68 -30.27 24.77 44.36
C GLU A 68 -29.21 24.86 45.48
N GLY A 69 -29.19 25.99 46.18
CA GLY A 69 -28.29 26.25 47.31
C GLY A 69 -27.07 27.14 47.00
N VAL A 70 -26.78 28.06 47.93
CA VAL A 70 -25.59 28.95 48.03
C VAL A 70 -25.53 30.13 47.02
N PRO A 71 -25.17 31.37 47.44
CA PRO A 71 -25.16 32.56 46.55
C PRO A 71 -23.96 32.66 45.60
N GLN A 72 -24.11 33.51 44.58
CA GLN A 72 -23.13 33.77 43.51
C GLN A 72 -21.79 34.36 43.99
N HIS A 73 -20.71 33.98 43.29
CA HIS A 73 -19.75 34.95 42.78
C HIS A 73 -19.50 34.70 41.28
N GLN A 74 -19.43 35.77 40.49
CA GLN A 74 -19.30 35.67 39.03
C GLN A 74 -17.84 35.51 38.59
N ALA A 75 -17.58 34.57 37.68
CA ALA A 75 -16.36 34.51 36.88
C ALA A 75 -16.74 34.62 35.39
N SER A 76 -16.07 35.50 34.65
CA SER A 76 -16.41 35.80 33.26
C SER A 76 -15.71 34.86 32.28
N SER A 77 -16.48 34.36 31.30
CA SER A 77 -15.95 33.68 30.11
C SER A 77 -16.40 34.40 28.84
N THR A 78 -15.52 34.48 27.84
CA THR A 78 -15.61 35.45 26.73
C THR A 78 -16.64 35.07 25.66
N LYS A 79 -17.40 36.07 25.19
CA LYS A 79 -18.32 35.92 24.04
C LYS A 79 -17.55 35.55 22.77
N SER A 80 -18.06 34.58 22.02
CA SER A 80 -17.80 34.42 20.59
C SER A 80 -19.01 34.89 19.79
N LEU A 81 -18.80 35.88 18.91
CA LEU A 81 -19.86 36.51 18.10
C LEU A 81 -19.46 36.49 16.61
N ILE A 82 -20.03 35.55 15.85
CA ILE A 82 -20.33 35.73 14.43
C ILE A 82 -21.71 35.10 14.17
N SER A 83 -22.64 35.86 13.59
CA SER A 83 -24.05 35.45 13.43
C SER A 83 -24.65 35.88 12.09
N SER A 84 -25.10 34.92 11.29
CA SER A 84 -26.12 35.08 10.22
C SER A 84 -26.37 33.70 9.59
N ASN A 85 -27.40 32.95 9.97
CA ASN A 85 -28.84 33.10 9.65
C ASN A 85 -29.23 32.50 8.29
N MET A 86 -29.88 31.33 8.35
CA MET A 86 -31.19 31.11 7.71
C MET A 86 -32.15 30.59 8.78
N LEU A 87 -33.22 31.37 9.05
CA LEU A 87 -34.36 31.08 9.94
C LEU A 87 -34.09 30.77 11.42
N ALA A 88 -35.15 30.93 12.22
CA ALA A 88 -35.20 30.73 13.67
C ALA A 88 -35.71 29.30 13.98
N SER A 89 -35.42 28.67 15.12
CA SER A 89 -35.42 29.25 16.46
C SER A 89 -34.38 28.62 17.40
N ARG A 90 -33.62 29.46 18.11
CA ARG A 90 -32.95 29.04 19.35
C ARG A 90 -33.98 28.96 20.47
N LYS A 91 -34.64 27.80 20.60
CA LYS A 91 -35.25 27.43 21.89
C LYS A 91 -34.17 27.54 22.97
N SER A 92 -34.51 28.14 24.11
CA SER A 92 -33.69 27.99 25.32
C SER A 92 -33.55 26.50 25.64
N PRO A 93 -32.41 26.05 26.18
CA PRO A 93 -32.29 24.68 26.65
C PRO A 93 -33.34 24.48 27.75
N GLN A 94 -34.35 23.65 27.48
CA GLN A 94 -35.31 23.25 28.49
C GLN A 94 -34.55 22.46 29.55
N LYS A 95 -34.69 22.83 30.83
CA LYS A 95 -34.07 22.13 31.95
C LYS A 95 -34.49 20.65 31.86
N ILE A 96 -33.53 19.76 31.61
CA ILE A 96 -33.78 18.31 31.69
C ILE A 96 -33.82 17.99 33.17
N ASP A 97 -34.92 17.38 33.61
CA ASP A 97 -35.04 16.90 34.98
C ASP A 97 -34.62 15.43 35.01
N PHE A 98 -33.36 15.19 35.39
CA PHE A 98 -32.79 13.85 35.55
C PHE A 98 -32.50 13.65 37.05
N PRO A 99 -33.51 13.25 37.86
CA PRO A 99 -33.43 13.37 39.31
C PRO A 99 -32.33 12.52 39.94
N TRP A 100 -31.70 13.08 40.98
CA TRP A 100 -30.77 12.37 41.86
C TRP A 100 -31.53 11.72 43.02
N ASP A 101 -31.46 10.40 43.10
CA ASP A 101 -31.95 9.59 44.22
C ASP A 101 -30.74 8.98 44.94
N GLU A 102 -30.43 9.55 46.10
CA GLU A 102 -29.34 9.08 46.96
C GLU A 102 -29.60 7.64 47.47
N SER A 103 -30.86 7.25 47.68
CA SER A 103 -31.19 5.90 48.18
C SER A 103 -30.97 4.85 47.09
N LEU A 104 -31.31 5.17 45.85
CA LEU A 104 -30.96 4.35 44.68
C LEU A 104 -29.44 4.28 44.52
N TYR A 105 -28.73 5.42 44.52
CA TYR A 105 -27.28 5.43 44.40
C TYR A 105 -26.57 4.58 45.45
N GLN A 106 -26.93 4.71 46.74
CA GLN A 106 -26.32 3.93 47.82
C GLN A 106 -26.61 2.43 47.69
N SER A 107 -27.83 2.04 47.26
CA SER A 107 -28.15 0.62 47.01
C SER A 107 -27.34 0.03 45.85
N LEU A 108 -27.14 0.78 44.76
CA LEU A 108 -26.32 0.38 43.61
C LEU A 108 -24.83 0.31 43.98
N VAL A 109 -24.33 1.19 44.87
CA VAL A 109 -22.95 1.14 45.39
C VAL A 109 -22.73 -0.11 46.24
N GLU A 110 -23.63 -0.42 47.16
CA GLU A 110 -23.53 -1.59 48.04
C GLU A 110 -23.66 -2.91 47.25
N ASP A 111 -24.50 -2.95 46.20
CA ASP A 111 -24.59 -4.11 45.32
C ASP A 111 -23.36 -4.29 44.40
N ASN A 112 -22.79 -3.20 43.89
CA ASN A 112 -21.53 -3.24 43.14
C ASN A 112 -20.36 -3.69 44.02
N LYS A 113 -20.35 -3.30 45.30
CA LYS A 113 -19.36 -3.76 46.27
C LYS A 113 -19.43 -5.28 46.48
N LYS A 114 -20.62 -5.85 46.71
CA LYS A 114 -20.80 -7.31 46.85
C LYS A 114 -20.31 -8.08 45.62
N GLU A 115 -20.53 -7.52 44.43
CA GLU A 115 -20.09 -8.14 43.17
C GLU A 115 -18.57 -8.07 43.00
N LEU A 116 -17.94 -6.96 43.39
CA LEU A 116 -16.48 -6.81 43.45
C LEU A 116 -15.84 -7.72 44.50
N ASP A 117 -16.42 -7.82 45.70
CA ASP A 117 -15.96 -8.73 46.76
C ASP A 117 -16.02 -10.20 46.28
N ALA A 118 -17.03 -10.55 45.47
CA ALA A 118 -17.15 -11.87 44.85
C ALA A 118 -16.11 -12.10 43.72
N PHE A 119 -15.85 -11.12 42.85
CA PHE A 119 -14.80 -11.24 41.84
C PHE A 119 -13.39 -11.26 42.43
N GLN A 120 -13.14 -10.52 43.52
CA GLN A 120 -11.85 -10.59 44.21
C GLN A 120 -11.64 -11.99 44.79
N LYS A 121 -12.66 -12.56 45.44
CA LYS A 121 -12.62 -13.94 45.93
C LYS A 121 -12.41 -14.96 44.79
N GLU A 122 -12.99 -14.75 43.61
CA GLU A 122 -12.74 -15.60 42.44
C GLU A 122 -11.31 -15.46 41.90
N GLU A 123 -10.72 -14.25 41.90
CA GLU A 123 -9.31 -14.05 41.58
C GLU A 123 -8.38 -14.72 42.60
N ASP A 124 -8.66 -14.59 43.90
CA ASP A 124 -7.88 -15.19 44.98
C ASP A 124 -7.91 -16.73 44.90
N GLU A 125 -9.09 -17.33 44.72
CA GLU A 125 -9.24 -18.78 44.54
C GLU A 125 -8.59 -19.28 43.23
N ALA A 126 -8.55 -18.46 42.18
CA ALA A 126 -7.85 -18.80 40.94
C ALA A 126 -6.31 -18.72 41.09
N GLU A 127 -5.77 -17.75 41.83
CA GLU A 127 -4.32 -17.64 42.08
C GLU A 127 -3.80 -18.73 43.05
N GLU A 128 -4.64 -19.30 43.92
CA GLU A 128 -4.26 -20.46 44.76
C GLU A 128 -4.42 -21.82 44.07
N ALA A 129 -5.36 -22.00 43.15
CA ALA A 129 -5.77 -23.33 42.66
C ALA A 129 -5.69 -23.58 41.14
N ALA A 130 -5.43 -22.57 40.31
CA ALA A 130 -5.51 -22.67 38.85
C ALA A 130 -4.27 -22.13 38.11
N GLY A 131 -4.32 -22.05 36.78
CA GLY A 131 -3.23 -21.55 35.94
C GLY A 131 -3.39 -20.07 35.54
N ASP A 132 -2.38 -19.54 34.85
CA ASP A 132 -2.38 -18.16 34.32
C ASP A 132 -3.62 -17.83 33.47
N THR A 133 -4.21 -18.84 32.82
CA THR A 133 -5.37 -18.68 31.93
C THR A 133 -6.64 -18.38 32.72
N GLU A 134 -6.88 -19.11 33.81
CA GLU A 134 -8.03 -18.95 34.69
C GLU A 134 -7.93 -17.63 35.47
N VAL A 135 -6.72 -17.29 35.95
CA VAL A 135 -6.43 -16.01 36.60
C VAL A 135 -6.67 -14.82 35.66
N LEU A 136 -6.31 -14.94 34.37
CA LEU A 136 -6.64 -13.94 33.35
C LEU A 136 -8.15 -13.86 33.07
N ALA A 137 -8.89 -14.98 33.12
CA ALA A 137 -10.33 -14.99 32.92
C ALA A 137 -11.10 -14.33 34.08
N ALA A 138 -10.71 -14.58 35.33
CA ALA A 138 -11.26 -13.91 36.51
C ALA A 138 -11.01 -12.38 36.45
N ARG A 139 -9.78 -11.97 36.14
CA ARG A 139 -9.42 -10.56 35.90
C ARG A 139 -10.20 -9.93 34.74
N GLY A 140 -10.49 -10.72 33.70
CA GLY A 140 -11.36 -10.35 32.59
C GLY A 140 -12.75 -9.91 33.04
N LYS A 141 -13.38 -10.67 33.94
CA LYS A 141 -14.69 -10.32 34.53
C LYS A 141 -14.65 -8.98 35.26
N ARG A 142 -13.62 -8.72 36.07
CA ARG A 142 -13.48 -7.44 36.78
C ARG A 142 -13.24 -6.25 35.84
N ALA A 143 -12.51 -6.43 34.76
CA ALA A 143 -12.34 -5.39 33.74
C ALA A 143 -13.65 -5.09 32.98
N GLU A 144 -14.41 -6.13 32.61
CA GLU A 144 -15.74 -5.95 31.98
C GLU A 144 -16.76 -5.35 32.97
N PHE A 145 -16.69 -5.69 34.26
CA PHE A 145 -17.48 -5.05 35.32
C PHE A 145 -17.28 -3.52 35.35
N TRP A 146 -16.03 -3.04 35.37
CA TRP A 146 -15.78 -1.59 35.40
C TRP A 146 -16.28 -0.88 34.13
N ALA A 147 -16.16 -1.53 32.97
CA ALA A 147 -16.76 -1.05 31.72
C ALA A 147 -18.31 -1.05 31.75
N ARG A 148 -18.94 -2.06 32.38
CA ARG A 148 -20.39 -2.15 32.58
C ARG A 148 -20.93 -1.04 33.49
N VAL A 149 -20.30 -0.80 34.64
CA VAL A 149 -20.80 0.20 35.60
C VAL A 149 -20.46 1.65 35.21
N GLY A 150 -19.61 1.83 34.20
CA GLY A 150 -19.20 3.12 33.67
C GLY A 150 -18.19 3.86 34.55
N ASP A 151 -17.24 3.15 35.16
CA ASP A 151 -16.07 3.76 35.80
C ASP A 151 -14.93 3.83 34.78
N LYS A 152 -14.78 5.00 34.12
CA LYS A 152 -13.84 5.18 33.01
C LYS A 152 -12.42 4.77 33.37
N ASP A 153 -11.92 5.28 34.49
CA ASP A 153 -10.49 5.25 34.77
C ASP A 153 -10.09 3.87 35.32
N LYS A 154 -10.91 3.25 36.20
CA LYS A 154 -10.68 1.86 36.63
C LYS A 154 -10.88 0.85 35.50
N ALA A 155 -11.78 1.12 34.55
CA ALA A 155 -11.94 0.27 33.37
C ALA A 155 -10.67 0.30 32.52
N ILE A 156 -10.10 1.48 32.24
CA ILE A 156 -8.84 1.60 31.49
C ILE A 156 -7.68 0.95 32.25
N GLU A 157 -7.52 1.21 33.55
CA GLU A 157 -6.50 0.59 34.40
C GLU A 157 -6.56 -0.96 34.35
N SER A 158 -7.76 -1.52 34.52
CA SER A 158 -7.98 -2.98 34.48
C SER A 158 -7.69 -3.57 33.08
N HIS A 159 -8.03 -2.87 32.00
CA HIS A 159 -7.74 -3.30 30.64
C HIS A 159 -6.24 -3.17 30.28
N GLU A 160 -5.52 -2.14 30.75
CA GLU A 160 -4.07 -2.05 30.54
C GLU A 160 -3.33 -3.14 31.34
N ALA A 161 -3.73 -3.42 32.59
CA ALA A 161 -3.16 -4.51 33.39
C ALA A 161 -3.38 -5.92 32.78
N LEU A 162 -4.57 -6.17 32.21
CA LEU A 162 -4.84 -7.40 31.44
C LEU A 162 -3.99 -7.48 30.18
N LEU A 163 -3.82 -6.37 29.46
CA LEU A 163 -3.11 -6.31 28.17
C LEU A 163 -1.60 -6.58 28.31
N GLU A 164 -1.02 -6.21 29.45
CA GLU A 164 0.36 -6.56 29.82
C GLU A 164 0.51 -8.06 30.07
N LYS A 165 -0.32 -8.65 30.94
CA LYS A 165 -0.24 -10.07 31.34
C LYS A 165 -0.73 -11.06 30.25
N THR A 166 -1.63 -10.64 29.36
CA THR A 166 -2.12 -11.47 28.25
C THR A 166 -0.98 -11.89 27.34
N THR A 167 -1.00 -13.11 26.79
CA THR A 167 -0.05 -13.59 25.78
C THR A 167 -0.65 -13.58 24.36
N PHE A 168 -1.90 -14.03 24.21
CA PHE A 168 -2.60 -14.18 22.93
C PHE A 168 -2.90 -12.85 22.22
N LEU A 169 -2.38 -12.68 21.00
CA LEU A 169 -2.49 -11.44 20.22
C LEU A 169 -3.93 -11.02 19.89
N GLY A 170 -4.83 -11.98 19.60
CA GLY A 170 -6.26 -11.69 19.36
C GLY A 170 -6.93 -11.01 20.56
N THR A 171 -6.74 -11.57 21.76
CA THR A 171 -7.21 -10.97 23.02
C THR A 171 -6.55 -9.61 23.29
N LYS A 172 -5.25 -9.43 22.97
CA LYS A 172 -4.61 -8.11 23.07
C LYS A 172 -5.28 -7.06 22.18
N ILE A 173 -5.69 -7.43 20.97
CA ILE A 173 -6.39 -6.52 20.06
C ILE A 173 -7.80 -6.22 20.59
N ASP A 174 -8.56 -7.23 21.05
CA ASP A 174 -9.89 -7.03 21.63
C ASP A 174 -9.87 -6.11 22.87
N LEU A 175 -8.89 -6.26 23.77
CA LEU A 175 -8.69 -5.37 24.92
C LEU A 175 -8.45 -3.91 24.50
N VAL A 176 -7.69 -3.67 23.42
CA VAL A 176 -7.47 -2.31 22.90
C VAL A 176 -8.73 -1.78 22.19
N LEU A 177 -9.50 -2.62 21.49
CA LEU A 177 -10.80 -2.24 20.94
C LEU A 177 -11.79 -1.86 22.06
N ALA A 178 -11.83 -2.59 23.18
CA ALA A 178 -12.61 -2.23 24.35
C ALA A 178 -12.19 -0.86 24.93
N MET A 179 -10.89 -0.59 25.07
CA MET A 179 -10.40 0.73 25.50
C MET A 179 -10.76 1.86 24.53
N ILE A 180 -10.81 1.60 23.21
CA ILE A 180 -11.31 2.58 22.23
C ILE A 180 -12.81 2.86 22.47
N ARG A 181 -13.63 1.84 22.75
CA ARG A 181 -15.06 2.05 23.05
C ARG A 181 -15.30 2.75 24.38
N ILE A 182 -14.50 2.50 25.42
CA ILE A 182 -14.52 3.30 26.65
C ILE A 182 -14.19 4.77 26.33
N GLY A 183 -13.16 5.02 25.51
CA GLY A 183 -12.86 6.36 25.02
C GLY A 183 -14.01 7.02 24.25
N LEU A 184 -14.65 6.32 23.31
CA LEU A 184 -15.80 6.81 22.55
C LEU A 184 -17.03 7.06 23.44
N PHE A 185 -17.31 6.18 24.41
CA PHE A 185 -18.43 6.32 25.35
C PHE A 185 -18.31 7.63 26.13
N PHE A 186 -17.14 7.94 26.69
CA PHE A 186 -16.90 9.20 27.42
C PHE A 186 -16.51 10.40 26.54
N GLY A 187 -16.31 10.22 25.23
CA GLY A 187 -15.92 11.31 24.30
C GLY A 187 -14.44 11.70 24.32
N ASP A 188 -13.58 10.86 24.90
CA ASP A 188 -12.14 11.10 25.03
C ASP A 188 -11.39 10.81 23.71
N THR A 189 -11.42 11.79 22.80
CA THR A 189 -10.76 11.70 21.49
C THR A 189 -9.24 11.49 21.55
N LEU A 190 -8.57 11.82 22.66
CA LEU A 190 -7.14 11.61 22.84
C LEU A 190 -6.82 10.15 23.21
N SER A 191 -7.59 9.57 24.15
CA SER A 191 -7.49 8.15 24.50
C SER A 191 -7.89 7.24 23.33
N VAL A 192 -8.97 7.60 22.61
CA VAL A 192 -9.38 6.93 21.37
C VAL A 192 -8.23 6.90 20.36
N ARG A 193 -7.56 8.04 20.14
CA ARG A 193 -6.42 8.12 19.21
C ARG A 193 -5.22 7.27 19.67
N LYS A 194 -4.79 7.38 20.95
CA LYS A 194 -3.71 6.56 21.54
C LYS A 194 -3.94 5.08 21.26
N ASN A 195 -5.17 4.62 21.51
CA ASN A 195 -5.50 3.21 21.40
C ASN A 195 -5.75 2.74 19.95
N ILE A 196 -6.23 3.60 19.04
CA ILE A 196 -6.26 3.29 17.60
C ILE A 196 -4.84 3.13 17.03
N GLU A 197 -3.90 3.99 17.41
CA GLU A 197 -2.49 3.85 17.02
C GLU A 197 -1.89 2.54 17.58
N ARG A 198 -2.17 2.21 18.86
CA ARG A 198 -1.76 0.93 19.50
C ARG A 198 -2.37 -0.30 18.82
N ALA A 199 -3.66 -0.27 18.49
CA ALA A 199 -4.35 -1.37 17.79
C ALA A 199 -3.80 -1.58 16.38
N ASN A 200 -3.46 -0.50 15.67
CA ASN A 200 -2.85 -0.57 14.35
C ASN A 200 -1.50 -1.33 14.41
N THR A 201 -0.65 -1.03 15.39
CA THR A 201 0.62 -1.74 15.61
C THR A 201 0.42 -3.22 15.97
N LEU A 202 -0.57 -3.56 16.80
CA LEU A 202 -0.89 -4.97 17.14
C LEU A 202 -1.43 -5.76 15.94
N ILE A 203 -2.18 -5.12 15.04
CA ILE A 203 -2.69 -5.80 13.83
C ILE A 203 -1.59 -5.96 12.79
N GLU A 204 -0.69 -4.99 12.66
CA GLU A 204 0.52 -5.11 11.83
C GLU A 204 1.48 -6.23 12.30
N SER A 205 1.48 -6.58 13.59
CA SER A 205 2.29 -7.70 14.11
C SER A 205 1.66 -9.10 13.96
N GLY A 206 0.43 -9.21 13.47
CA GLY A 206 -0.22 -10.51 13.23
C GLY A 206 -1.73 -10.61 13.51
N GLY A 207 -2.46 -9.49 13.50
CA GLY A 207 -3.91 -9.50 13.75
C GLY A 207 -4.70 -10.16 12.62
N ASP A 208 -5.72 -10.95 12.98
CA ASP A 208 -6.59 -11.67 12.05
C ASP A 208 -7.47 -10.75 11.17
N TRP A 209 -8.17 -11.35 10.20
CA TRP A 209 -8.95 -10.63 9.20
C TRP A 209 -10.18 -9.91 9.77
N ASP A 210 -10.88 -10.51 10.74
CA ASP A 210 -12.05 -9.88 11.37
C ASP A 210 -11.61 -8.68 12.19
N ARG A 211 -10.66 -8.85 13.12
CA ARG A 211 -10.18 -7.75 13.97
C ARG A 211 -9.57 -6.62 13.15
N ARG A 212 -8.97 -6.93 11.99
CA ARG A 212 -8.50 -5.94 11.00
C ARG A 212 -9.63 -5.16 10.35
N ASN A 213 -10.75 -5.79 10.01
CA ASN A 213 -11.95 -5.10 9.51
C ASN A 213 -12.66 -4.30 10.62
N ARG A 214 -12.72 -4.81 11.85
CA ARG A 214 -13.23 -4.08 13.02
C ARG A 214 -12.40 -2.81 13.25
N LEU A 215 -11.07 -2.89 13.21
CA LEU A 215 -10.23 -1.68 13.33
C LEU A 215 -10.48 -0.66 12.20
N LYS A 216 -10.80 -1.06 10.95
CA LYS A 216 -11.19 -0.10 9.90
C LYS A 216 -12.43 0.71 10.31
N ALA A 217 -13.47 0.05 10.80
CA ALA A 217 -14.72 0.70 11.22
C ALA A 217 -14.49 1.66 12.40
N TYR A 218 -13.75 1.21 13.43
CA TYR A 218 -13.38 2.02 14.59
C TYR A 218 -12.57 3.27 14.19
N LYS A 219 -11.56 3.08 13.31
CA LYS A 219 -10.71 4.15 12.78
C LYS A 219 -11.50 5.11 11.90
N GLY A 220 -12.40 4.59 11.06
CA GLY A 220 -13.33 5.36 10.23
C GLY A 220 -14.24 6.27 11.06
N LEU A 221 -14.89 5.72 12.09
CA LEU A 221 -15.77 6.49 12.97
C LEU A 221 -15.00 7.58 13.74
N HIS A 222 -13.85 7.26 14.33
CA HIS A 222 -13.01 8.27 15.00
C HIS A 222 -12.58 9.39 14.04
N LEU A 223 -12.24 9.08 12.80
CA LEU A 223 -11.88 10.10 11.81
C LEU A 223 -13.05 11.06 11.51
N LEU A 224 -14.31 10.65 11.68
CA LEU A 224 -15.47 11.56 11.64
C LEU A 224 -15.49 12.50 12.85
N THR A 225 -15.23 12.00 14.07
CA THR A 225 -15.22 12.79 15.32
C THR A 225 -14.11 13.86 15.38
N ILE A 226 -13.22 13.91 14.38
CA ILE A 226 -12.18 14.92 14.23
C ILE A 226 -12.20 15.62 12.85
N ARG A 227 -13.33 15.55 12.14
CA ARG A 227 -13.56 16.17 10.80
C ARG A 227 -12.63 15.68 9.67
N SER A 228 -11.99 14.51 9.81
CA SER A 228 -11.08 13.92 8.82
C SER A 228 -11.81 13.06 7.78
N TYR A 229 -12.91 13.59 7.23
CA TYR A 229 -13.84 12.87 6.35
C TYR A 229 -13.16 12.26 5.10
N SER A 230 -12.11 12.89 4.57
CA SER A 230 -11.37 12.40 3.40
C SER A 230 -10.57 11.13 3.65
N VAL A 231 -10.19 10.85 4.91
CA VAL A 231 -9.54 9.59 5.32
C VAL A 231 -10.57 8.61 5.87
N ALA A 232 -11.67 9.11 6.47
CA ALA A 232 -12.78 8.28 6.93
C ALA A 232 -13.53 7.60 5.78
N ALA A 233 -13.83 8.33 4.69
CA ALA A 233 -14.64 7.86 3.57
C ALA A 233 -14.19 6.49 3.00
N PRO A 234 -12.92 6.28 2.57
CA PRO A 234 -12.50 4.97 2.08
C PRO A 234 -12.60 3.87 3.14
N LEU A 235 -12.22 4.15 4.40
CA LEU A 235 -12.26 3.15 5.47
C LEU A 235 -13.67 2.70 5.82
N LEU A 236 -14.64 3.61 5.82
CA LEU A 236 -16.05 3.32 6.10
C LEU A 236 -16.72 2.57 4.94
N LEU A 237 -16.46 3.01 3.70
CA LEU A 237 -16.98 2.36 2.49
C LEU A 237 -16.40 0.95 2.30
N ASP A 238 -15.09 0.77 2.50
CA ASP A 238 -14.42 -0.53 2.43
C ASP A 238 -14.73 -1.43 3.66
N SER A 239 -15.55 -0.94 4.61
CA SER A 239 -16.11 -1.70 5.75
C SER A 239 -17.56 -2.15 5.52
N LEU A 240 -18.29 -1.65 4.51
CA LEU A 240 -19.70 -2.01 4.29
C LEU A 240 -19.89 -3.50 4.03
N SER A 241 -19.21 -4.04 3.02
CA SER A 241 -19.34 -5.44 2.59
C SER A 241 -18.78 -6.48 3.56
N THR A 242 -18.12 -6.05 4.65
CA THR A 242 -17.46 -6.92 5.64
C THR A 242 -17.69 -6.46 7.08
N PHE A 243 -18.84 -5.84 7.36
CA PHE A 243 -19.11 -5.27 8.67
C PHE A 243 -19.43 -6.33 9.74
N THR A 244 -18.64 -6.34 10.81
CA THR A 244 -18.84 -7.19 11.99
C THR A 244 -18.87 -6.39 13.30
N SER A 245 -18.72 -5.07 13.26
CA SER A 245 -18.51 -4.21 14.45
C SER A 245 -19.81 -3.69 15.07
N TYR A 246 -20.78 -4.58 15.31
CA TYR A 246 -22.09 -4.20 15.85
C TYR A 246 -22.02 -3.56 17.25
N GLU A 247 -20.92 -3.77 17.98
CA GLU A 247 -20.60 -3.12 19.26
C GLU A 247 -20.07 -1.68 19.12
N LEU A 248 -19.82 -1.22 17.88
CA LEU A 248 -19.44 0.15 17.55
C LEU A 248 -20.67 0.98 17.14
N CYS A 249 -21.48 0.43 16.24
CA CYS A 249 -22.71 1.05 15.72
C CYS A 249 -23.55 0.00 14.95
N SER A 250 -24.81 0.31 14.63
CA SER A 250 -25.61 -0.52 13.73
C SER A 250 -25.12 -0.44 12.29
N TYR A 251 -25.51 -1.41 11.45
CA TYR A 251 -25.22 -1.35 10.01
C TYR A 251 -25.89 -0.13 9.34
N SER A 252 -27.10 0.22 9.78
CA SER A 252 -27.81 1.44 9.38
C SER A 252 -26.98 2.71 9.64
N ALA A 253 -26.38 2.81 10.83
CA ALA A 253 -25.48 3.91 11.18
C ALA A 253 -24.20 3.93 10.33
N LEU A 254 -23.57 2.77 10.09
CA LEU A 254 -22.41 2.66 9.20
C LEU A 254 -22.72 3.17 7.78
N VAL A 255 -23.89 2.83 7.24
CA VAL A 255 -24.32 3.29 5.91
C VAL A 255 -24.51 4.82 5.89
N ILE A 256 -25.11 5.41 6.93
CA ILE A 256 -25.23 6.87 7.09
C ILE A 256 -23.83 7.52 7.09
N TYR A 257 -22.91 7.01 7.91
CA TYR A 257 -21.53 7.50 8.02
C TYR A 257 -20.77 7.41 6.69
N SER A 258 -20.87 6.27 6.00
CA SER A 258 -20.26 6.00 4.69
C SER A 258 -20.80 6.93 3.60
N VAL A 259 -22.12 7.08 3.50
CA VAL A 259 -22.80 7.95 2.52
C VAL A 259 -22.41 9.41 2.74
N LEU A 260 -22.43 9.89 3.99
CA LEU A 260 -22.06 11.28 4.31
C LEU A 260 -20.59 11.57 4.01
N ALA A 261 -19.68 10.68 4.42
CA ALA A 261 -18.25 10.86 4.17
C ALA A 261 -17.88 10.77 2.68
N GLY A 262 -18.49 9.83 1.96
CA GLY A 262 -18.33 9.68 0.51
C GLY A 262 -18.89 10.88 -0.26
N SER A 263 -20.10 11.34 0.09
CA SER A 263 -20.76 12.52 -0.52
C SER A 263 -19.95 13.79 -0.36
N LEU A 264 -19.24 13.95 0.76
CA LEU A 264 -18.37 15.10 0.98
C LEU A 264 -17.03 14.98 0.23
N SER A 265 -16.40 13.80 0.28
CA SER A 265 -14.95 13.68 0.04
C SER A 265 -14.55 13.10 -1.31
N LEU A 266 -15.35 12.23 -1.92
CA LEU A 266 -14.99 11.53 -3.17
C LEU A 266 -15.14 12.44 -4.39
N LYS A 267 -14.32 12.27 -5.44
CA LYS A 267 -14.53 12.99 -6.71
C LYS A 267 -15.79 12.46 -7.40
N ARG A 268 -16.35 13.20 -8.36
CA ARG A 268 -17.62 12.85 -9.03
C ARG A 268 -17.68 11.42 -9.61
N VAL A 269 -16.57 10.91 -10.15
CA VAL A 269 -16.47 9.53 -10.66
C VAL A 269 -16.47 8.51 -9.51
N ASP A 270 -15.54 8.66 -8.57
CA ASP A 270 -15.42 7.78 -7.38
C ASP A 270 -16.72 7.76 -6.56
N PHE A 271 -17.40 8.91 -6.47
CA PHE A 271 -18.68 9.08 -5.80
C PHE A 271 -19.81 8.33 -6.50
N LYS A 272 -19.83 8.29 -7.84
CA LYS A 272 -20.78 7.45 -8.57
C LYS A 272 -20.56 5.99 -8.23
N ALA A 273 -19.34 5.48 -8.45
CA ALA A 273 -19.01 4.07 -8.28
C ALA A 273 -19.14 3.58 -6.83
N LYS A 274 -18.67 4.34 -5.84
CA LYS A 274 -18.64 3.92 -4.43
C LYS A 274 -19.83 4.41 -3.57
N VAL A 275 -20.73 5.26 -4.06
CA VAL A 275 -21.87 5.74 -3.25
C VAL A 275 -23.19 5.72 -4.01
N VAL A 276 -23.23 6.21 -5.25
CA VAL A 276 -24.47 6.21 -6.05
C VAL A 276 -24.82 4.80 -6.53
N ASP A 277 -23.82 4.02 -6.94
CA ASP A 277 -24.00 2.67 -7.51
C ASP A 277 -23.73 1.50 -6.57
N ALA A 278 -23.11 1.74 -5.41
CA ALA A 278 -22.72 0.70 -4.47
C ALA A 278 -23.92 -0.17 -4.05
N PRO A 279 -23.90 -1.50 -4.28
CA PRO A 279 -25.04 -2.39 -4.00
C PRO A 279 -25.52 -2.31 -2.54
N GLU A 280 -24.59 -2.23 -1.59
CA GLU A 280 -24.84 -2.15 -0.15
C GLU A 280 -25.64 -0.88 0.21
N ILE A 281 -25.41 0.21 -0.53
CA ILE A 281 -26.08 1.49 -0.34
C ILE A 281 -27.41 1.51 -1.11
N LYS A 282 -27.46 0.96 -2.35
CA LYS A 282 -28.72 0.81 -3.12
C LYS A 282 -29.74 -0.08 -2.41
N ALA A 283 -29.32 -1.14 -1.73
CA ALA A 283 -30.20 -2.02 -0.95
C ALA A 283 -30.96 -1.30 0.18
N ILE A 284 -30.49 -0.12 0.63
CA ILE A 284 -31.09 0.65 1.74
C ILE A 284 -31.63 2.01 1.26
N LEU A 285 -30.91 2.74 0.42
CA LEU A 285 -31.30 4.07 -0.09
C LEU A 285 -32.12 4.01 -1.39
N GLY A 286 -32.17 2.86 -2.09
CA GLY A 286 -32.82 2.73 -3.39
C GLY A 286 -34.35 2.83 -3.37
N SER A 287 -34.95 2.92 -4.55
CA SER A 287 -36.40 2.77 -4.76
C SER A 287 -36.88 1.34 -4.46
N GLY A 288 -38.20 1.10 -4.52
CA GLY A 288 -38.74 -0.26 -4.32
C GLY A 288 -38.15 -1.30 -5.29
N GLU A 289 -37.92 -0.91 -6.54
CA GLU A 289 -37.34 -1.77 -7.57
C GLU A 289 -35.81 -1.88 -7.42
N ASP A 290 -35.11 -0.76 -7.16
CA ASP A 290 -33.65 -0.80 -6.92
C ASP A 290 -33.26 -1.61 -5.69
N ARG A 291 -34.09 -1.57 -4.62
CA ARG A 291 -33.89 -2.39 -3.42
C ARG A 291 -34.05 -3.87 -3.74
N VAL A 292 -35.08 -4.25 -4.50
CA VAL A 292 -35.26 -5.64 -4.92
C VAL A 292 -34.10 -6.08 -5.81
N ALA A 293 -33.73 -5.28 -6.83
CA ALA A 293 -32.60 -5.57 -7.72
C ALA A 293 -31.27 -5.74 -6.96
N ALA A 294 -30.98 -4.86 -5.99
CA ALA A 294 -29.79 -4.97 -5.14
C ALA A 294 -29.83 -6.16 -4.17
N LEU A 295 -31.00 -6.69 -3.84
CA LEU A 295 -31.19 -7.89 -3.01
C LEU A 295 -31.22 -9.19 -3.83
N THR A 296 -31.65 -9.15 -5.11
CA THR A 296 -31.64 -10.31 -6.04
C THR A 296 -30.34 -10.46 -6.80
N GLY A 297 -29.51 -9.40 -6.86
CA GLY A 297 -28.28 -9.36 -7.66
C GLY A 297 -28.53 -8.98 -9.13
N GLU A 298 -29.73 -8.56 -9.50
CA GLU A 298 -30.03 -8.05 -10.85
C GLU A 298 -29.51 -6.61 -11.01
N VAL A 299 -28.90 -6.34 -12.16
CA VAL A 299 -28.30 -5.02 -12.43
C VAL A 299 -29.41 -4.04 -12.82
N SER A 300 -29.82 -3.15 -11.90
CA SER A 300 -30.73 -2.04 -12.18
C SER A 300 -30.13 -1.09 -13.22
N SER A 301 -30.44 -1.35 -14.50
CA SER A 301 -30.14 -0.49 -15.63
C SER A 301 -31.21 0.61 -15.73
N GLY A 302 -31.02 1.70 -14.99
CA GLY A 302 -31.88 2.87 -15.05
C GLY A 302 -31.99 3.46 -16.48
N PRO A 303 -33.09 4.15 -16.80
CA PRO A 303 -33.47 4.42 -18.19
C PRO A 303 -32.51 5.37 -18.91
N SER A 304 -32.04 4.94 -20.07
CA SER A 304 -31.51 5.83 -21.10
C SER A 304 -32.58 6.84 -21.52
N ALA A 305 -32.18 8.09 -21.75
CA ALA A 305 -33.04 9.05 -22.42
C ALA A 305 -33.29 8.59 -23.88
N ASN A 306 -34.52 8.79 -24.34
CA ASN A 306 -35.05 8.25 -25.60
C ASN A 306 -34.15 8.48 -26.84
N ASP A 307 -34.04 7.44 -27.65
CA ASP A 307 -34.15 7.51 -29.11
C ASP A 307 -35.03 6.33 -29.56
N GLU A 308 -35.83 6.51 -30.61
CA GLU A 308 -36.82 5.52 -31.07
C GLU A 308 -36.31 4.72 -32.29
N GLU A 309 -36.57 3.40 -32.36
CA GLU A 309 -37.48 2.80 -33.36
C GLU A 309 -37.51 1.24 -33.37
N MET A 310 -38.69 0.71 -33.74
CA MET A 310 -39.07 -0.61 -34.30
C MET A 310 -38.42 -1.95 -33.83
N LYS A 311 -39.26 -2.77 -33.15
CA LYS A 311 -39.83 -4.10 -33.53
C LYS A 311 -38.96 -5.10 -34.37
N ASP A 312 -39.07 -6.43 -34.19
CA ASP A 312 -40.26 -7.23 -33.82
C ASP A 312 -39.97 -8.66 -33.24
N ALA A 313 -41.04 -9.32 -32.75
CA ALA A 313 -41.31 -10.77 -32.69
C ALA A 313 -40.46 -11.80 -31.87
N SER A 314 -41.03 -12.19 -30.72
CA SER A 314 -41.29 -13.58 -30.26
C SER A 314 -40.18 -14.62 -29.94
N THR A 315 -39.88 -14.74 -28.64
CA THR A 315 -39.92 -15.97 -27.81
C THR A 315 -39.33 -17.31 -28.29
N SER A 316 -38.36 -17.82 -27.52
CA SER A 316 -38.52 -19.11 -26.80
C SER A 316 -37.83 -19.03 -25.43
N ARG A 317 -38.30 -19.81 -24.43
CA ARG A 317 -37.83 -19.72 -23.03
C ARG A 317 -37.41 -21.10 -22.55
N ALA A 318 -36.13 -21.27 -22.24
CA ALA A 318 -35.56 -22.47 -21.59
C ALA A 318 -34.94 -22.08 -20.25
N THR A 319 -35.05 -22.96 -19.25
CA THR A 319 -34.81 -22.61 -17.83
C THR A 319 -33.32 -22.56 -17.48
N PRO A 320 -32.83 -21.51 -16.78
CA PRO A 320 -31.47 -21.49 -16.25
C PRO A 320 -31.30 -22.46 -15.07
N GLY A 321 -30.18 -23.19 -15.02
CA GLY A 321 -29.70 -23.83 -13.81
C GLY A 321 -29.00 -22.81 -12.91
N ALA A 322 -29.32 -22.79 -11.61
CA ALA A 322 -28.84 -21.75 -10.71
C ALA A 322 -27.45 -22.05 -10.09
N ALA A 323 -26.59 -21.03 -10.11
CA ALA A 323 -25.45 -20.90 -9.22
C ALA A 323 -25.42 -19.44 -8.72
N THR A 324 -26.09 -19.17 -7.60
CA THR A 324 -26.31 -17.81 -7.09
C THR A 324 -25.11 -17.30 -6.30
N THR A 325 -24.66 -16.08 -6.61
CA THR A 325 -23.76 -15.31 -5.74
C THR A 325 -24.55 -14.87 -4.51
N ALA A 326 -24.56 -15.70 -3.47
CA ALA A 326 -25.27 -15.40 -2.23
C ALA A 326 -24.62 -14.19 -1.53
N ILE A 327 -25.28 -13.03 -1.63
CA ILE A 327 -24.98 -11.86 -0.80
C ILE A 327 -25.15 -12.31 0.66
N ASN A 328 -24.16 -12.05 1.51
CA ASN A 328 -24.10 -12.61 2.85
C ASN A 328 -24.99 -11.83 3.85
N LEU A 329 -26.29 -11.84 3.57
CA LEU A 329 -27.38 -11.21 4.32
C LEU A 329 -27.84 -12.04 5.54
N THR A 330 -27.16 -13.14 5.82
CA THR A 330 -27.43 -14.08 6.93
C THR A 330 -27.41 -13.41 8.30
N THR A 331 -26.62 -12.35 8.49
CA THR A 331 -26.54 -11.57 9.74
C THR A 331 -27.78 -10.72 10.04
N LEU A 332 -28.70 -10.55 9.08
CA LEU A 332 -30.04 -9.97 9.32
C LEU A 332 -31.10 -11.03 9.69
N GLY A 333 -30.75 -12.32 9.70
CA GLY A 333 -31.71 -13.42 9.91
C GLY A 333 -31.34 -14.45 10.99
N ALA A 334 -30.05 -14.72 11.26
CA ALA A 334 -29.67 -15.76 12.21
C ALA A 334 -28.30 -15.60 12.88
N GLY A 335 -28.28 -15.67 14.22
CA GLY A 335 -27.32 -16.55 14.89
C GLY A 335 -26.00 -15.96 15.42
N SER A 336 -26.03 -14.88 16.22
CA SER A 336 -25.07 -14.74 17.33
C SER A 336 -25.80 -14.29 18.60
N GLY A 337 -25.28 -14.67 19.78
CA GLY A 337 -26.04 -14.76 21.03
C GLY A 337 -26.36 -13.47 21.77
N ILE A 338 -26.50 -12.33 21.08
CA ILE A 338 -26.91 -11.05 21.68
C ILE A 338 -28.25 -10.65 21.07
N GLN A 339 -29.23 -10.31 21.91
CA GLN A 339 -30.58 -9.95 21.46
C GLN A 339 -30.54 -8.67 20.62
N ALA A 340 -30.78 -8.81 19.31
CA ALA A 340 -31.09 -7.67 18.46
C ALA A 340 -32.47 -7.13 18.85
N GLU A 341 -32.51 -6.08 19.68
CA GLU A 341 -33.67 -5.21 19.72
C GLU A 341 -33.96 -4.71 18.30
N ALA A 342 -35.24 -4.70 17.91
CA ALA A 342 -35.62 -4.26 16.57
C ALA A 342 -35.26 -2.78 16.37
N GLU A 343 -34.28 -2.52 15.50
CA GLU A 343 -33.81 -1.16 15.21
C GLU A 343 -34.97 -0.28 14.72
N ALA A 344 -35.09 0.92 15.27
CA ALA A 344 -36.16 1.85 14.89
C ALA A 344 -36.03 2.20 13.39
N PRO A 345 -37.13 2.14 12.60
CA PRO A 345 -37.05 2.30 11.16
C PRO A 345 -36.59 3.71 10.78
N VAL A 346 -35.38 3.80 10.22
CA VAL A 346 -34.76 5.05 9.76
C VAL A 346 -35.31 5.42 8.38
N ASP A 347 -35.79 6.66 8.21
CA ASP A 347 -36.10 7.19 6.88
C ASP A 347 -34.82 7.64 6.17
N PHE A 348 -34.35 6.82 5.23
CA PHE A 348 -33.21 7.14 4.37
C PHE A 348 -33.54 8.11 3.23
N SER A 349 -34.80 8.53 3.04
CA SER A 349 -35.20 9.41 1.94
C SER A 349 -34.42 10.73 1.85
N PRO A 350 -33.99 11.42 2.94
CA PRO A 350 -33.20 12.64 2.82
C PRO A 350 -31.80 12.36 2.27
N LEU A 351 -31.18 11.22 2.63
CA LEU A 351 -29.86 10.81 2.14
C LEU A 351 -29.91 10.35 0.67
N ALA A 352 -30.92 9.56 0.31
CA ALA A 352 -31.16 9.15 -1.08
C ALA A 352 -31.36 10.37 -2.00
N ASN A 353 -32.17 11.33 -1.55
CA ASN A 353 -32.37 12.59 -2.26
C ASN A 353 -31.07 13.43 -2.34
N LEU A 354 -30.27 13.51 -1.26
CA LEU A 354 -28.99 14.22 -1.26
C LEU A 354 -28.01 13.64 -2.29
N VAL A 355 -27.85 12.31 -2.30
CA VAL A 355 -26.93 11.59 -3.19
C VAL A 355 -27.36 11.75 -4.65
N SER A 356 -28.63 11.48 -4.94
CA SER A 356 -29.19 11.57 -6.30
C SER A 356 -29.15 13.00 -6.84
N SER A 357 -29.60 14.00 -6.08
CA SER A 357 -29.62 15.40 -6.53
C SER A 357 -28.23 15.99 -6.74
N LEU A 358 -27.25 15.67 -5.87
CA LEU A 358 -25.86 16.09 -6.03
C LEU A 358 -25.22 15.46 -7.27
N TYR A 359 -25.43 14.15 -7.48
CA TYR A 359 -24.90 13.48 -8.66
C TYR A 359 -25.56 14.00 -9.95
N ASN A 360 -26.88 14.09 -10.00
CA ASN A 360 -27.62 14.54 -11.19
C ASN A 360 -27.53 16.05 -11.43
N GLY A 361 -26.98 16.83 -10.49
CA GLY A 361 -26.83 18.28 -10.63
C GLY A 361 -28.13 19.07 -10.43
N ASN A 362 -29.14 18.48 -9.78
CA ASN A 362 -30.37 19.19 -9.41
C ASN A 362 -30.15 19.99 -8.12
N TYR A 363 -29.54 21.16 -8.26
CA TYR A 363 -29.04 21.96 -7.14
C TYR A 363 -30.15 22.49 -6.20
N ARG A 364 -31.33 22.77 -6.74
CA ARG A 364 -32.52 23.14 -5.96
C ARG A 364 -32.98 22.01 -5.04
N SER A 365 -33.17 20.79 -5.57
CA SER A 365 -33.52 19.62 -4.74
C SER A 365 -32.40 19.27 -3.77
N PHE A 366 -31.14 19.45 -4.17
CA PHE A 366 -29.97 19.25 -3.31
C PHE A 366 -29.97 20.16 -2.08
N PHE A 367 -30.34 21.44 -2.21
CA PHE A 367 -30.42 22.34 -1.04
C PHE A 367 -31.56 21.96 -0.07
N VAL A 368 -32.69 21.48 -0.57
CA VAL A 368 -33.77 20.95 0.27
C VAL A 368 -33.33 19.66 0.98
N ALA A 369 -32.71 18.73 0.25
CA ALA A 369 -32.18 17.49 0.81
C ALA A 369 -31.07 17.72 1.83
N LEU A 370 -30.18 18.71 1.60
CA LEU A 370 -29.10 19.05 2.52
C LEU A 370 -29.61 19.62 3.86
N ALA A 371 -30.67 20.44 3.83
CA ALA A 371 -31.36 20.89 5.05
C ALA A 371 -32.01 19.71 5.78
N ALA A 372 -32.76 18.86 5.07
CA ALA A 372 -33.36 17.66 5.65
C ALA A 372 -32.33 16.66 6.21
N VAL A 373 -31.11 16.61 5.66
CA VAL A 373 -30.01 15.82 6.21
C VAL A 373 -29.38 16.48 7.44
N GLU A 374 -29.31 17.82 7.50
CA GLU A 374 -28.89 18.53 8.72
C GLU A 374 -29.84 18.25 9.89
N ASP A 375 -31.16 18.32 9.67
CA ASP A 375 -32.15 18.12 10.74
C ASP A 375 -32.30 16.65 11.17
N ASN A 376 -32.40 15.70 10.22
CA ASN A 376 -32.71 14.30 10.52
C ASN A 376 -31.48 13.45 10.91
N PHE A 377 -30.29 13.78 10.42
CA PHE A 377 -29.08 12.99 10.68
C PHE A 377 -28.04 13.79 11.47
N LEU A 378 -27.51 14.89 10.90
CA LEU A 378 -26.37 15.60 11.49
C LEU A 378 -26.70 16.26 12.84
N THR A 379 -27.97 16.57 13.10
CA THR A 379 -28.45 17.17 14.35
C THR A 379 -28.87 16.12 15.39
N GLN A 380 -29.09 14.86 15.00
CA GLN A 380 -29.50 13.79 15.91
C GLN A 380 -28.32 12.90 16.34
N ASP A 381 -27.33 12.70 15.47
CA ASP A 381 -26.14 11.88 15.78
C ASP A 381 -25.11 12.63 16.64
N ARG A 382 -24.66 11.98 17.73
CA ARG A 382 -23.70 12.51 18.70
C ARG A 382 -22.35 12.92 18.10
N TYR A 383 -21.82 12.13 17.16
CA TYR A 383 -20.50 12.33 16.55
C TYR A 383 -20.51 13.41 15.47
N LEU A 384 -21.65 13.59 14.80
CA LEU A 384 -21.85 14.55 13.72
C LEU A 384 -22.35 15.92 14.22
N TYR A 385 -23.00 15.99 15.38
CA TYR A 385 -23.63 17.22 15.90
C TYR A 385 -22.68 18.42 15.97
N GLU A 386 -21.50 18.26 16.56
CA GLU A 386 -20.49 19.35 16.66
C GLU A 386 -19.95 19.81 15.29
N HIS A 387 -20.26 19.07 14.23
CA HIS A 387 -19.64 19.21 12.92
C HIS A 387 -20.66 19.55 11.82
N ARG A 388 -21.98 19.47 12.10
CA ARG A 388 -23.08 19.71 11.14
C ARG A 388 -22.95 21.01 10.34
N ALA A 389 -22.75 22.15 11.01
CA ALA A 389 -22.65 23.46 10.37
C ALA A 389 -21.36 23.63 9.55
N TRP A 390 -20.32 22.82 9.82
CA TRP A 390 -19.16 22.70 8.96
C TRP A 390 -19.52 21.84 7.73
N PHE A 391 -20.05 20.62 7.93
CA PHE A 391 -20.42 19.70 6.86
C PHE A 391 -21.34 20.35 5.82
N VAL A 392 -22.42 21.00 6.26
CA VAL A 392 -23.39 21.67 5.40
C VAL A 392 -22.76 22.82 4.60
N ARG A 393 -21.83 23.58 5.20
CA ARG A 393 -21.06 24.61 4.50
C ARG A 393 -20.14 24.02 3.42
N GLU A 394 -19.46 22.92 3.72
CA GLU A 394 -18.59 22.24 2.75
C GLU A 394 -19.40 21.58 1.61
N MET A 395 -20.59 21.07 1.90
CA MET A 395 -21.51 20.51 0.90
C MET A 395 -22.08 21.59 -0.04
N ARG A 396 -22.40 22.80 0.46
CA ARG A 396 -22.74 23.93 -0.42
C ARG A 396 -21.58 24.35 -1.31
N LEU A 397 -20.36 24.46 -0.74
CA LEU A 397 -19.14 24.73 -1.50
C LEU A 397 -18.94 23.72 -2.65
N ARG A 398 -19.08 22.42 -2.36
CA ARG A 398 -18.97 21.34 -3.34
C ARG A 398 -19.97 21.50 -4.50
N ALA A 399 -21.22 21.84 -4.22
CA ALA A 399 -22.23 22.08 -5.26
C ALA A 399 -21.97 23.35 -6.07
N TYR A 400 -21.54 24.44 -5.43
CA TYR A 400 -21.13 25.67 -6.14
C TYR A 400 -19.93 25.42 -7.06
N GLN A 401 -18.92 24.67 -6.60
CA GLN A 401 -17.79 24.24 -7.43
C GLN A 401 -18.26 23.36 -8.60
N GLN A 402 -19.18 22.43 -8.37
CA GLN A 402 -19.67 21.52 -9.42
C GLN A 402 -20.42 22.26 -10.53
N LEU A 403 -21.27 23.24 -10.22
CA LEU A 403 -21.91 24.09 -11.23
C LEU A 403 -20.86 24.95 -11.95
N LEU A 404 -20.03 25.69 -11.21
CA LEU A 404 -19.08 26.63 -11.80
C LEU A 404 -17.98 25.94 -12.64
N GLN A 405 -17.74 24.64 -12.47
CA GLN A 405 -16.78 23.87 -13.27
C GLN A 405 -17.15 23.80 -14.77
N SER A 406 -18.43 23.92 -15.14
CA SER A 406 -18.88 23.89 -16.55
C SER A 406 -19.07 25.26 -17.21
N TYR A 407 -18.93 26.37 -16.47
CA TYR A 407 -19.19 27.72 -16.99
C TYR A 407 -17.97 28.63 -16.89
N ARG A 408 -17.65 29.36 -17.97
CA ARG A 408 -16.71 30.48 -17.93
C ARG A 408 -17.34 31.74 -17.34
N VAL A 409 -18.61 31.98 -17.67
CA VAL A 409 -19.44 33.07 -17.14
C VAL A 409 -20.85 32.50 -16.90
N VAL A 410 -21.50 32.86 -15.80
CA VAL A 410 -22.90 32.51 -15.50
C VAL A 410 -23.63 33.71 -14.89
N GLY A 411 -24.89 33.92 -15.25
CA GLY A 411 -25.69 35.01 -14.67
C GLY A 411 -26.10 34.74 -13.23
N LEU A 412 -25.96 35.74 -12.34
CA LEU A 412 -26.36 35.66 -10.93
C LEU A 412 -27.83 35.20 -10.76
N ASN A 413 -28.73 35.74 -11.58
CA ASN A 413 -30.15 35.36 -11.60
C ASN A 413 -30.38 33.90 -11.98
N SER A 414 -29.59 33.37 -12.93
CA SER A 414 -29.68 31.96 -13.34
C SER A 414 -29.24 31.05 -12.20
N MET A 415 -28.01 31.24 -11.71
CA MET A 415 -27.47 30.41 -10.63
C MET A 415 -28.32 30.50 -9.34
N ALA A 416 -28.89 31.67 -9.02
CA ALA A 416 -29.83 31.81 -7.91
C ALA A 416 -31.11 30.97 -8.13
N SER A 417 -31.65 30.95 -9.35
CA SER A 417 -32.78 30.08 -9.73
C SER A 417 -32.42 28.59 -9.69
N ASP A 418 -31.24 28.21 -10.17
CA ASP A 418 -30.77 26.82 -10.22
C ASP A 418 -30.64 26.21 -8.81
N PHE A 419 -30.20 27.02 -7.84
CA PHE A 419 -30.15 26.67 -6.41
C PHE A 419 -31.47 26.94 -5.64
N GLY A 420 -32.45 27.62 -6.23
CA GLY A 420 -33.72 27.97 -5.60
C GLY A 420 -33.64 29.01 -4.48
N VAL A 421 -32.68 29.94 -4.57
CA VAL A 421 -32.39 30.97 -3.55
C VAL A 421 -32.51 32.38 -4.12
N THR A 422 -32.46 33.42 -3.27
CA THR A 422 -32.36 34.81 -3.73
C THR A 422 -30.92 35.14 -4.14
N VAL A 423 -30.76 36.13 -5.04
CA VAL A 423 -29.43 36.62 -5.46
C VAL A 423 -28.61 37.13 -4.27
N ASP A 424 -29.23 37.90 -3.36
CA ASP A 424 -28.58 38.39 -2.14
C ASP A 424 -28.15 37.27 -1.17
N PHE A 425 -28.84 36.12 -1.18
CA PHE A 425 -28.37 34.96 -0.44
C PHE A 425 -27.14 34.34 -1.12
N LEU A 426 -27.21 34.11 -2.44
CA LEU A 426 -26.17 33.47 -3.22
C LEU A 426 -24.86 34.26 -3.19
N ASP A 427 -24.92 35.56 -3.48
CA ASP A 427 -23.79 36.49 -3.44
C ASP A 427 -23.12 36.48 -2.06
N ARG A 428 -23.91 36.65 -1.00
CA ARG A 428 -23.42 36.68 0.39
C ARG A 428 -22.80 35.36 0.86
N ASP A 429 -23.21 34.20 0.33
CA ASP A 429 -22.59 32.92 0.70
C ASP A 429 -21.37 32.59 -0.18
N LEU A 430 -21.43 32.87 -1.50
CA LEU A 430 -20.29 32.75 -2.40
C LEU A 430 -19.12 33.65 -1.99
N ALA A 431 -19.40 34.90 -1.61
CA ALA A 431 -18.38 35.87 -1.17
C ALA A 431 -17.46 35.32 -0.07
N LYS A 432 -17.98 34.49 0.86
CA LYS A 432 -17.19 33.84 1.92
C LYS A 432 -16.20 32.82 1.37
N PHE A 433 -16.59 32.10 0.32
CA PHE A 433 -15.75 31.09 -0.33
C PHE A 433 -14.75 31.71 -1.32
N ILE A 434 -15.12 32.80 -1.98
CA ILE A 434 -14.23 33.61 -2.85
C ILE A 434 -13.16 34.28 -2.00
N ALA A 435 -13.53 34.99 -0.92
CA ALA A 435 -12.58 35.66 -0.03
C ALA A 435 -11.63 34.70 0.72
N SER A 436 -11.96 33.41 0.81
CA SER A 436 -11.08 32.36 1.33
C SER A 436 -10.35 31.56 0.25
N ASN A 437 -10.40 32.00 -1.01
CA ASN A 437 -9.79 31.35 -2.19
C ASN A 437 -10.20 29.87 -2.37
N ARG A 438 -11.44 29.52 -2.02
CA ARG A 438 -12.00 28.17 -2.11
C ARG A 438 -12.88 27.95 -3.35
N ILE A 439 -13.30 29.03 -4.00
CA ILE A 439 -13.87 29.02 -5.36
C ILE A 439 -13.09 30.05 -6.19
N ALA A 440 -12.65 29.65 -7.37
CA ALA A 440 -11.93 30.53 -8.31
C ALA A 440 -12.91 31.28 -9.22
N CYS A 441 -13.65 32.22 -8.66
CA CYS A 441 -14.54 33.11 -9.42
C CYS A 441 -14.59 34.53 -8.84
N THR A 442 -15.02 35.49 -9.67
CA THR A 442 -15.33 36.86 -9.27
C THR A 442 -16.79 37.17 -9.61
N ILE A 443 -17.45 37.94 -8.75
CA ILE A 443 -18.84 38.37 -8.94
C ILE A 443 -18.83 39.81 -9.44
N ASP A 444 -19.30 40.02 -10.67
CA ASP A 444 -19.63 41.35 -11.18
C ASP A 444 -21.11 41.63 -10.91
N ARG A 445 -21.34 42.37 -9.82
CA ARG A 445 -22.69 42.77 -9.39
C ARG A 445 -23.29 43.90 -10.25
N VAL A 446 -22.50 44.58 -11.10
CA VAL A 446 -22.99 45.64 -12.00
C VAL A 446 -23.57 45.00 -13.27
N ASN A 447 -22.85 44.07 -13.88
CA ASN A 447 -23.33 43.32 -15.06
C ASN A 447 -24.20 42.11 -14.70
N GLY A 448 -24.29 41.74 -13.42
CA GLY A 448 -25.16 40.67 -12.94
C GLY A 448 -24.63 39.26 -13.19
N ILE A 449 -23.30 39.10 -13.26
CA ILE A 449 -22.63 37.86 -13.68
C ILE A 449 -21.59 37.38 -12.66
N ILE A 450 -21.22 36.10 -12.78
CA ILE A 450 -20.11 35.45 -12.09
C ILE A 450 -19.16 34.95 -13.17
N GLU A 451 -17.90 35.40 -13.13
CA GLU A 451 -16.84 34.95 -14.04
C GLU A 451 -15.93 33.95 -13.32
N THR A 452 -15.56 32.84 -13.97
CA THR A 452 -14.69 31.82 -13.37
C THR A 452 -13.24 32.04 -13.78
N ASN A 453 -12.46 32.53 -12.81
CA ASN A 453 -11.03 32.83 -12.97
C ASN A 453 -10.19 31.57 -12.76
N ARG A 454 -10.55 30.49 -13.46
CA ARG A 454 -9.78 29.24 -13.43
C ARG A 454 -8.44 29.49 -14.12
N PRO A 455 -7.29 29.33 -13.43
CA PRO A 455 -6.01 29.27 -14.14
C PRO A 455 -6.04 28.05 -15.07
N ASP A 456 -5.59 28.23 -16.31
CA ASP A 456 -5.30 27.12 -17.20
C ASP A 456 -4.31 26.16 -16.55
N ASP A 457 -4.33 24.89 -16.96
CA ASP A 457 -3.61 23.86 -16.22
C ASP A 457 -2.07 24.07 -16.24
N LYS A 458 -1.52 24.88 -17.16
CA LYS A 458 -0.12 25.34 -17.13
C LYS A 458 0.11 26.43 -16.09
N ASN A 459 -0.68 27.51 -16.06
CA ASN A 459 -0.59 28.52 -15.00
C ASN A 459 -0.86 27.94 -13.62
N LYS A 460 -1.74 26.93 -13.51
CA LYS A 460 -1.93 26.18 -12.26
C LYS A 460 -0.66 25.42 -11.87
N GLN A 461 -0.08 24.63 -12.77
CA GLN A 461 1.18 23.92 -12.52
C GLN A 461 2.31 24.89 -12.14
N TYR A 462 2.41 26.04 -12.82
CA TYR A 462 3.36 27.10 -12.50
C TYR A 462 3.13 27.66 -11.08
N ALA A 463 1.89 28.04 -10.73
CA ALA A 463 1.57 28.56 -9.40
C ALA A 463 1.80 27.52 -8.28
N ASP A 464 1.47 26.24 -8.53
CA ASP A 464 1.76 25.14 -7.61
C ASP A 464 3.28 24.92 -7.47
N VAL A 465 4.06 24.95 -8.56
CA VAL A 465 5.53 24.85 -8.52
C VAL A 465 6.16 26.03 -7.77
N VAL A 466 5.73 27.26 -8.04
CA VAL A 466 6.21 28.46 -7.32
C VAL A 466 5.88 28.35 -5.83
N LYS A 467 4.67 27.94 -5.46
CA LYS A 467 4.24 27.81 -4.06
C LYS A 467 4.97 26.71 -3.29
N HIS A 468 5.20 25.55 -3.90
CA HIS A 468 5.98 24.47 -3.29
C HIS A 468 7.48 24.82 -3.25
N GLY A 469 7.98 25.49 -4.29
CA GLY A 469 9.35 25.99 -4.39
C GLY A 469 9.66 27.03 -3.30
N ASP A 470 8.81 28.04 -3.12
CA ASP A 470 8.97 29.04 -2.06
C ASP A 470 8.89 28.44 -0.65
N ALA A 471 7.95 27.51 -0.43
CA ALA A 471 7.86 26.78 0.84
C ALA A 471 9.10 25.89 1.11
N LEU A 472 9.77 25.40 0.07
CA LEU A 472 11.04 24.67 0.16
C LEU A 472 12.23 25.62 0.38
N ILE A 473 12.31 26.72 -0.37
CA ILE A 473 13.35 27.76 -0.24
C ILE A 473 13.29 28.37 1.16
N THR A 474 12.11 28.74 1.66
CA THR A 474 11.90 29.25 3.02
C THR A 474 12.38 28.24 4.08
N LYS A 475 12.12 26.95 3.90
CA LYS A 475 12.66 25.90 4.79
C LYS A 475 14.18 25.81 4.69
N LEU A 476 14.74 25.77 3.48
CA LEU A 476 16.19 25.70 3.25
C LEU A 476 16.94 26.93 3.78
N GLN A 477 16.37 28.14 3.65
CA GLN A 477 16.91 29.35 4.24
C GLN A 477 16.85 29.30 5.77
N LYS A 478 15.72 28.88 6.36
CA LYS A 478 15.56 28.76 7.82
C LYS A 478 16.51 27.73 8.44
N TYR A 479 16.67 26.56 7.82
CA TYR A 479 17.65 25.55 8.25
C TYR A 479 19.08 25.99 7.95
N GLY A 480 19.34 26.61 6.80
CA GLY A 480 20.65 27.11 6.41
C GLY A 480 21.17 28.24 7.32
N GLN A 481 20.29 29.15 7.76
CA GLN A 481 20.62 30.14 8.79
C GLN A 481 20.92 29.46 10.13
N ALA A 482 20.10 28.48 10.57
CA ALA A 482 20.35 27.75 11.81
C ALA A 482 21.69 26.97 11.79
N VAL A 483 22.09 26.41 10.65
CA VAL A 483 23.39 25.76 10.46
C VAL A 483 24.53 26.78 10.44
N ARG A 484 24.40 27.88 9.69
CA ARG A 484 25.41 28.96 9.65
C ARG A 484 25.63 29.61 11.01
N LEU A 485 24.58 29.80 11.80
CA LEU A 485 24.68 30.34 13.16
C LEU A 485 25.38 29.37 14.12
N ARG A 486 25.16 28.05 14.00
CA ARG A 486 25.93 27.06 14.77
C ARG A 486 27.40 27.01 14.35
N GLY A 487 27.69 27.15 13.05
CA GLY A 487 29.05 27.15 12.49
C GLY A 487 29.96 28.30 12.97
N ASN A 488 29.39 29.37 13.54
CA ASN A 488 30.16 30.50 14.10
C ASN A 488 30.41 30.38 15.62
N SER A 489 30.32 29.17 16.20
CA SER A 489 30.62 28.91 17.62
C SER A 489 32.13 28.66 17.82
N PRO A 490 32.89 29.51 18.54
CA PRO A 490 34.35 29.41 18.57
C PRO A 490 34.86 28.39 19.62
N GLN A 491 35.03 27.14 19.21
CA GLN A 491 35.86 26.15 19.92
C GLN A 491 36.68 25.33 18.94
N HIS A 492 37.89 25.81 18.64
CA HIS A 492 39.17 25.07 18.59
C HIS A 492 40.25 25.99 18.01
N HIS A 493 41.21 26.40 18.85
CA HIS A 493 42.47 26.98 18.43
C HIS A 493 43.56 25.89 18.39
N ASP A 494 44.70 26.23 17.81
CA ASP A 494 45.87 25.40 17.49
C ASP A 494 45.64 24.31 16.41
N LEU A 495 46.49 24.16 15.38
CA LEU A 495 47.71 24.88 15.00
C LEU A 495 47.59 25.55 13.62
N ALA A 496 48.40 26.58 13.36
CA ALA A 496 48.42 27.32 12.09
C ALA A 496 49.67 27.01 11.24
N VAL A 497 49.52 26.99 9.90
CA VAL A 497 50.55 27.41 8.94
C VAL A 497 49.92 28.10 7.71
N LYS A 498 50.60 29.18 7.29
CA LYS A 498 50.57 29.99 6.04
C LYS A 498 49.97 29.29 4.79
N THR A 499 49.32 29.99 3.84
CA THR A 499 49.85 31.14 3.06
C THR A 499 48.82 32.21 2.62
N ARG A 500 49.31 33.32 2.01
CA ARG A 500 48.55 34.53 1.59
C ARG A 500 48.46 34.70 0.06
N ALA A 501 47.28 35.11 -0.43
CA ALA A 501 46.99 36.08 -1.51
C ALA A 501 45.48 36.41 -1.40
N GLY A 502 44.90 37.59 -1.68
CA GLY A 502 45.12 38.58 -2.75
C GLY A 502 44.06 38.35 -3.85
N ILE A 503 43.21 39.29 -4.31
CA ILE A 503 43.19 40.77 -4.25
C ILE A 503 41.73 41.32 -4.35
N SER A 504 41.44 42.41 -3.61
CA SER A 504 40.47 43.55 -3.78
C SER A 504 39.03 43.40 -4.37
N ALA A 505 38.23 44.47 -4.21
CA ALA A 505 36.80 44.58 -4.59
C ALA A 505 36.40 46.01 -5.06
N ALA A 506 35.16 46.15 -5.56
CA ALA A 506 34.37 47.40 -5.72
C ALA A 506 32.86 47.02 -5.59
N MET A 507 31.94 47.70 -4.89
CA MET A 507 31.53 49.13 -4.85
C MET A 507 30.83 49.60 -6.15
N LEU A 508 29.70 50.34 -6.17
CA LEU A 508 28.69 50.83 -5.18
C LEU A 508 27.33 51.01 -5.95
N THR A 509 26.13 51.37 -5.44
CA THR A 509 25.67 52.55 -4.66
C THR A 509 24.25 52.38 -4.06
N PHE A 510 23.89 53.17 -3.03
CA PHE A 510 22.52 53.40 -2.47
C PHE A 510 21.94 54.78 -2.90
N PRO A 511 20.62 55.08 -2.75
CA PRO A 511 19.98 55.57 -1.49
C PRO A 511 18.64 54.83 -1.15
N ALA A 512 18.04 54.79 0.06
CA ALA A 512 18.16 55.45 1.38
C ALA A 512 17.22 56.66 1.66
N GLU A 513 16.28 56.53 2.63
CA GLU A 513 15.76 57.61 3.51
C GLU A 513 14.90 57.08 4.71
N TRP A 514 14.68 57.90 5.76
CA TRP A 514 14.15 57.55 7.11
C TRP A 514 13.60 58.84 7.82
N PRO A 515 12.55 58.80 8.69
CA PRO A 515 12.69 58.79 10.19
C PRO A 515 11.54 57.99 10.92
N SER A 516 11.54 57.59 12.22
CA SER A 516 11.87 58.18 13.57
C SER A 516 10.71 59.02 14.21
N SER A 517 10.42 59.03 15.52
CA SER A 517 10.85 58.23 16.72
C SER A 517 9.94 58.47 17.98
N ASP A 518 10.36 58.01 19.19
CA ASP A 518 9.92 58.37 20.58
C ASP A 518 8.64 57.67 21.15
N SER A 519 8.44 57.36 22.45
CA SER A 519 9.21 57.45 23.73
C SER A 519 8.83 56.22 24.63
N VAL A 520 9.69 55.52 25.40
CA VAL A 520 10.58 55.87 26.55
C VAL A 520 9.78 56.24 27.83
N MET A 521 9.97 55.64 29.03
CA MET A 521 11.01 54.71 29.57
C MET A 521 10.55 53.21 29.61
N ALA A 522 10.61 52.35 30.65
CA ALA A 522 10.79 52.40 32.13
C ALA A 522 11.57 51.17 32.71
N THR A 523 11.71 51.02 34.04
CA THR A 523 12.70 50.11 34.70
C THR A 523 12.13 49.00 35.60
N GLN A 524 12.75 47.80 35.60
CA GLN A 524 13.25 47.16 36.86
C GLN A 524 14.21 45.96 36.65
N THR A 525 15.24 45.94 37.51
CA THR A 525 16.19 44.90 37.98
C THR A 525 16.21 43.49 37.34
N THR A 526 17.37 43.11 36.82
CA THR A 526 17.74 41.73 36.43
C THR A 526 18.31 40.90 37.59
N VAL A 527 17.85 39.66 37.75
CA VAL A 527 18.57 38.57 38.44
C VAL A 527 18.43 37.29 37.59
N SER A 528 19.52 36.55 37.41
CA SER A 528 19.60 35.42 36.48
C SER A 528 19.28 34.07 37.13
N TYR A 529 18.42 33.28 36.50
CA TYR A 529 18.39 31.81 36.66
C TYR A 529 18.60 31.14 35.31
N THR A 530 19.60 30.26 35.24
CA THR A 530 20.03 29.60 34.01
C THR A 530 19.23 28.33 33.76
N THR A 531 18.29 28.36 32.82
CA THR A 531 17.56 27.15 32.37
C THR A 531 17.62 27.04 30.86
N THR A 532 18.58 26.27 30.35
CA THR A 532 18.83 26.05 28.92
C THR A 532 17.73 25.19 28.30
N ARG A 533 16.63 25.83 27.86
CA ARG A 533 15.50 25.14 27.23
C ARG A 533 15.84 24.70 25.80
N THR A 534 16.47 23.53 25.67
CA THR A 534 16.71 22.88 24.39
C THR A 534 15.38 22.54 23.71
N LEU A 535 15.10 23.21 22.60
CA LEU A 535 13.97 22.87 21.73
C LEU A 535 14.27 21.55 21.01
N SER A 536 13.84 20.44 21.59
CA SER A 536 13.85 19.14 20.92
C SER A 536 12.86 19.14 19.76
N THR A 537 13.38 19.09 18.53
CA THR A 537 12.60 18.55 17.41
C THR A 537 12.13 17.15 17.79
N PRO A 538 10.84 16.79 17.62
CA PRO A 538 10.36 15.45 17.89
C PRO A 538 11.22 14.42 17.15
N ALA A 539 11.81 13.48 17.90
CA ALA A 539 12.56 12.38 17.32
C ALA A 539 11.61 11.58 16.42
N ARG A 540 12.06 11.24 15.21
CA ARG A 540 11.28 10.34 14.34
C ARG A 540 11.31 8.95 14.97
N CYS A 541 10.13 8.33 15.10
CA CYS A 541 9.97 6.98 15.64
C CYS A 541 10.91 5.98 14.94
N LEU A 542 11.03 6.09 13.61
CA LEU A 542 12.07 5.41 12.83
C LEU A 542 13.15 6.39 12.37
N ASN A 543 14.40 5.97 12.49
CA ASN A 543 15.62 6.67 12.11
C ASN A 543 16.69 5.64 11.65
N PRO A 544 17.80 6.06 11.01
CA PRO A 544 18.81 5.12 10.53
C PRO A 544 19.42 4.22 11.61
N ASP A 545 19.39 4.63 12.88
CA ASP A 545 20.01 3.87 13.96
C ASP A 545 19.11 2.72 14.45
N ASN A 546 17.78 2.91 14.45
CA ASN A 546 16.81 1.94 14.98
C ASN A 546 15.98 1.15 13.95
N ILE A 547 16.14 1.37 12.64
CA ILE A 547 15.63 0.42 11.63
C ILE A 547 16.46 -0.88 11.60
N ASN A 548 15.83 -1.98 11.18
CA ASN A 548 16.42 -3.32 11.08
C ASN A 548 17.85 -3.27 10.46
N PRO A 549 18.90 -3.74 11.16
CA PRO A 549 20.28 -3.69 10.65
C PRO A 549 20.45 -4.40 9.31
N HIS A 550 19.77 -5.53 9.13
CA HIS A 550 19.84 -6.34 7.92
C HIS A 550 19.27 -5.63 6.67
N VAL A 551 18.35 -4.66 6.86
CA VAL A 551 17.85 -3.79 5.78
C VAL A 551 18.87 -2.70 5.41
N LYS A 552 19.79 -2.34 6.32
CA LYS A 552 20.91 -1.42 6.06
C LYS A 552 22.11 -2.14 5.43
N GLU A 553 22.30 -3.41 5.75
CA GLU A 553 23.36 -4.28 5.22
C GLU A 553 23.08 -4.76 3.79
N ALA A 554 21.80 -4.98 3.44
CA ALA A 554 21.37 -5.51 2.15
C ALA A 554 21.65 -4.55 0.97
N LYS A 555 22.68 -4.85 0.18
CA LYS A 555 23.09 -4.08 -1.00
C LYS A 555 22.48 -4.64 -2.29
N TYR A 556 21.90 -3.79 -3.12
CA TYR A 556 21.31 -4.16 -4.42
C TYR A 556 21.72 -3.19 -5.54
N ALA A 557 22.89 -3.43 -6.14
CA ALA A 557 23.58 -2.47 -7.02
C ALA A 557 22.84 -2.12 -8.33
N VAL A 558 21.90 -2.96 -8.79
CA VAL A 558 21.19 -2.78 -10.07
C VAL A 558 20.32 -1.51 -10.12
N ARG A 559 20.07 -0.87 -8.98
CA ARG A 559 19.37 0.43 -8.87
C ARG A 559 20.15 1.48 -8.04
N GLY A 560 21.49 1.43 -8.09
CA GLY A 560 22.38 2.38 -7.41
C GLY A 560 22.50 3.77 -8.07
N GLU A 561 23.47 4.57 -7.62
CA GLU A 561 23.71 5.98 -7.99
C GLU A 561 23.65 6.23 -9.52
N LEU A 562 24.33 5.40 -10.32
CA LEU A 562 24.39 5.57 -11.78
C LEU A 562 23.00 5.53 -12.43
N ALA A 563 22.08 4.70 -11.91
CA ALA A 563 20.72 4.62 -12.43
C ALA A 563 19.89 5.89 -12.09
N VAL A 564 20.13 6.49 -10.92
CA VAL A 564 19.51 7.78 -10.53
C VAL A 564 20.05 8.90 -11.41
N LYS A 565 21.36 8.98 -11.58
CA LYS A 565 22.05 9.99 -12.40
C LYS A 565 21.69 9.89 -13.89
N ALA A 566 21.50 8.68 -14.41
CA ALA A 566 20.99 8.45 -15.76
C ALA A 566 19.54 8.98 -15.93
N GLU A 567 18.68 8.80 -14.93
CA GLU A 567 17.32 9.36 -14.95
C GLU A 567 17.32 10.89 -14.83
N GLU A 568 18.20 11.49 -14.01
CA GLU A 568 18.40 12.95 -13.98
C GLU A 568 18.82 13.49 -15.36
N TYR A 569 19.73 12.81 -16.05
CA TYR A 569 20.14 13.18 -17.41
C TYR A 569 19.02 13.01 -18.43
N ARG A 570 18.21 11.94 -18.33
CA ARG A 570 17.02 11.74 -19.18
C ARG A 570 16.01 12.87 -19.00
N VAL A 571 15.77 13.31 -17.75
CA VAL A 571 14.87 14.43 -17.43
C VAL A 571 15.42 15.76 -17.94
N LYS A 572 16.73 16.01 -17.83
CA LYS A 572 17.36 17.21 -18.41
C LYS A 572 17.17 17.30 -19.93
N LEU A 573 17.46 16.22 -20.65
CA LEU A 573 17.27 16.15 -22.10
C LEU A 573 15.81 16.34 -22.50
N ALA A 574 14.87 15.74 -21.77
CA ALA A 574 13.43 15.92 -21.99
C ALA A 574 12.96 17.37 -21.76
N ASN A 575 13.66 18.13 -20.89
CA ASN A 575 13.44 19.56 -20.67
C ASN A 575 14.18 20.47 -21.68
N GLY A 576 14.87 19.89 -22.68
CA GLY A 576 15.58 20.63 -23.73
C GLY A 576 16.99 21.12 -23.36
N ASP A 577 17.59 20.58 -22.28
CA ASP A 577 18.97 20.88 -21.90
C ASP A 577 19.96 20.38 -22.99
N LYS A 578 20.89 21.25 -23.39
CA LYS A 578 21.94 20.99 -24.39
C LYS A 578 23.36 21.08 -23.82
N SER A 579 23.49 21.07 -22.48
CA SER A 579 24.79 21.10 -21.80
C SER A 579 25.47 19.73 -21.67
N LEU A 580 24.73 18.64 -21.93
CA LEU A 580 25.24 17.27 -21.92
C LEU A 580 25.91 16.91 -23.26
N PRO A 581 26.99 16.11 -23.27
CA PRO A 581 27.73 15.75 -24.48
C PRO A 581 27.03 14.68 -25.36
N PHE A 582 25.76 14.38 -25.08
CA PHE A 582 24.93 13.38 -25.76
C PHE A 582 23.48 13.84 -25.82
N ASP A 583 22.73 13.33 -26.80
CA ASP A 583 21.33 13.65 -27.08
C ASP A 583 20.31 12.74 -26.38
N SER A 584 20.77 11.63 -25.80
CA SER A 584 19.93 10.51 -25.35
C SER A 584 20.63 9.70 -24.26
N VAL A 585 19.85 9.13 -23.35
CA VAL A 585 20.31 8.21 -22.30
C VAL A 585 19.91 6.79 -22.65
N ILE A 586 20.85 5.85 -22.57
CA ILE A 586 20.66 4.44 -22.88
C ILE A 586 20.74 3.61 -21.59
N PHE A 587 19.63 3.03 -21.17
CA PHE A 587 19.52 2.24 -19.94
C PHE A 587 20.03 0.79 -20.10
N ALA A 588 21.29 0.64 -20.49
CA ALA A 588 21.96 -0.66 -20.60
C ALA A 588 22.28 -1.32 -19.24
N ASN A 589 21.72 -0.81 -18.13
CA ASN A 589 21.97 -1.26 -16.77
C ASN A 589 20.97 -2.32 -16.28
N ILE A 590 19.78 -2.44 -16.89
CA ILE A 590 18.68 -3.28 -16.40
C ILE A 590 18.09 -4.19 -17.47
N GLY A 591 17.90 -5.47 -17.14
CA GLY A 591 17.22 -6.44 -18.01
C GLY A 591 15.70 -6.27 -18.01
N ASN A 592 15.20 -5.19 -18.61
CA ASN A 592 13.77 -4.85 -18.72
C ASN A 592 13.40 -4.56 -20.20
N PRO A 593 13.09 -5.59 -21.02
CA PRO A 593 13.11 -5.43 -22.48
C PRO A 593 12.09 -4.43 -23.04
N GLN A 594 10.89 -4.36 -22.47
CA GLN A 594 9.82 -3.47 -22.96
C GLN A 594 10.04 -1.99 -22.62
N GLN A 595 10.96 -1.67 -21.70
CA GLN A 595 11.46 -0.29 -21.49
C GLN A 595 12.49 0.11 -22.57
N LEU A 596 12.93 -0.84 -23.38
CA LEU A 596 13.97 -0.71 -24.41
C LEU A 596 13.41 -1.19 -25.76
N ASP A 597 12.18 -0.78 -26.06
CA ASP A 597 11.46 -0.95 -27.33
C ASP A 597 11.25 -2.39 -27.83
N GLN A 598 11.48 -3.43 -27.01
CA GLN A 598 10.94 -4.76 -27.31
C GLN A 598 9.40 -4.69 -27.27
N LYS A 599 8.76 -4.89 -28.42
CA LYS A 599 7.30 -5.00 -28.50
C LYS A 599 6.82 -6.21 -27.70
N PRO A 600 5.67 -6.11 -26.99
CA PRO A 600 5.04 -7.28 -26.40
C PRO A 600 4.51 -8.21 -27.52
N ILE A 601 4.40 -9.50 -27.21
CA ILE A 601 3.84 -10.50 -28.12
C ILE A 601 2.32 -10.31 -28.20
N THR A 602 1.79 -10.22 -29.42
CA THR A 602 0.39 -9.86 -29.71
C THR A 602 -0.59 -10.87 -29.11
N PHE A 603 -0.34 -12.18 -29.30
CA PHE A 603 -1.16 -13.26 -28.73
C PHE A 603 -1.33 -13.11 -27.21
N PHE A 604 -0.25 -12.84 -26.47
CA PHE A 604 -0.33 -12.65 -25.02
C PHE A 604 -1.18 -11.43 -24.67
N ARG A 605 -0.99 -10.29 -25.32
CA ARG A 605 -1.75 -9.07 -25.01
C ARG A 605 -3.23 -9.16 -25.40
N GLN A 606 -3.56 -9.86 -26.48
CA GLN A 606 -4.95 -10.11 -26.87
C GLN A 606 -5.66 -11.12 -25.95
N VAL A 607 -5.00 -12.18 -25.48
CA VAL A 607 -5.64 -13.05 -24.49
C VAL A 607 -5.82 -12.32 -23.16
N LEU A 608 -4.78 -11.65 -22.65
CA LEU A 608 -4.85 -10.95 -21.35
C LEU A 608 -5.90 -9.82 -21.34
N SER A 609 -6.13 -9.11 -22.45
CA SER A 609 -7.17 -8.07 -22.53
C SER A 609 -8.59 -8.64 -22.36
N LEU A 610 -8.85 -9.85 -22.87
CA LEU A 610 -10.11 -10.57 -22.69
C LEU A 610 -10.27 -11.15 -21.28
N LEU A 611 -9.16 -11.46 -20.59
CA LEU A 611 -9.21 -11.89 -19.18
C LEU A 611 -9.49 -10.73 -18.23
N GLU A 612 -8.88 -9.56 -18.47
CA GLU A 612 -9.10 -8.33 -17.68
C GLU A 612 -10.44 -7.65 -18.01
N ASN A 613 -10.97 -7.82 -19.23
CA ASN A 613 -12.30 -7.36 -19.61
C ASN A 613 -13.13 -8.45 -20.33
N PRO A 614 -13.70 -9.42 -19.58
CA PRO A 614 -14.51 -10.50 -20.15
C PRO A 614 -15.76 -10.05 -20.92
N GLN A 615 -16.25 -8.81 -20.72
CA GLN A 615 -17.43 -8.30 -21.43
C GLN A 615 -17.20 -8.20 -22.95
N LEU A 616 -15.95 -8.11 -23.40
CA LEU A 616 -15.59 -8.15 -24.82
C LEU A 616 -15.97 -9.48 -25.49
N LEU A 617 -16.03 -10.57 -24.73
CA LEU A 617 -16.43 -11.90 -25.26
C LEU A 617 -17.92 -11.99 -25.65
N ASN A 618 -18.73 -10.98 -25.30
CA ASN A 618 -20.12 -10.88 -25.74
C ASN A 618 -20.23 -10.59 -27.25
N ASP A 619 -19.24 -9.91 -27.84
CA ASP A 619 -19.18 -9.63 -29.28
C ASP A 619 -17.88 -10.19 -29.89
N THR A 620 -17.87 -11.52 -30.05
CA THR A 620 -16.74 -12.21 -30.71
C THR A 620 -16.58 -11.85 -32.19
N GLU A 621 -17.60 -11.26 -32.84
CA GLU A 621 -17.52 -10.89 -34.25
C GLU A 621 -16.83 -9.54 -34.43
N ALA A 622 -17.10 -8.55 -33.58
CA ALA A 622 -16.32 -7.32 -33.52
C ALA A 622 -14.84 -7.61 -33.15
N LEU A 623 -14.59 -8.53 -32.23
CA LEU A 623 -13.22 -8.96 -31.89
C LEU A 623 -12.45 -9.48 -33.12
N ARG A 624 -13.04 -10.40 -33.90
CA ARG A 624 -12.44 -10.90 -35.14
C ARG A 624 -12.30 -9.80 -36.20
N THR A 625 -13.42 -9.19 -36.57
CA THR A 625 -13.52 -8.30 -37.76
C THR A 625 -12.90 -6.91 -37.58
N SER A 626 -13.05 -6.31 -36.39
CA SER A 626 -12.70 -4.90 -36.14
C SER A 626 -11.41 -4.73 -35.34
N PHE A 627 -10.99 -5.76 -34.59
CA PHE A 627 -9.80 -5.71 -33.74
C PHE A 627 -8.72 -6.77 -34.09
N GLY A 628 -8.99 -7.68 -35.03
CA GLY A 628 -8.01 -8.68 -35.49
C GLY A 628 -7.64 -9.71 -34.42
N TYR A 629 -8.59 -10.14 -33.60
CA TYR A 629 -8.41 -11.23 -32.64
C TYR A 629 -8.72 -12.55 -33.31
N GLU A 630 -7.73 -13.45 -33.35
CA GLU A 630 -7.89 -14.78 -33.91
C GLU A 630 -8.79 -15.68 -33.03
N GLN A 631 -9.34 -16.75 -33.62
CA GLN A 631 -10.32 -17.59 -32.92
C GLN A 631 -9.70 -18.36 -31.72
N ASP A 632 -8.44 -18.77 -31.84
CA ASP A 632 -7.65 -19.42 -30.79
C ASP A 632 -7.40 -18.50 -29.58
N VAL A 633 -7.21 -17.19 -29.79
CA VAL A 633 -7.13 -16.16 -28.75
C VAL A 633 -8.44 -16.13 -27.94
N ILE A 634 -9.58 -16.08 -28.64
CA ILE A 634 -10.91 -16.00 -28.03
C ILE A 634 -11.21 -17.26 -27.21
N ASP A 635 -10.90 -18.44 -27.75
CA ASP A 635 -11.16 -19.71 -27.08
C ASP A 635 -10.16 -19.99 -25.95
N ARG A 636 -8.91 -19.53 -26.06
CA ARG A 636 -7.94 -19.53 -24.96
C ARG A 636 -8.42 -18.65 -23.80
N ALA A 637 -8.93 -17.45 -24.08
CA ALA A 637 -9.48 -16.56 -23.05
C ALA A 637 -10.70 -17.19 -22.36
N LYS A 638 -11.65 -17.75 -23.12
CA LYS A 638 -12.82 -18.47 -22.56
C LYS A 638 -12.42 -19.66 -21.69
N LYS A 639 -11.46 -20.47 -22.15
CA LYS A 639 -10.95 -21.62 -21.37
C LYS A 639 -10.35 -21.15 -20.04
N LEU A 640 -9.42 -20.19 -20.08
CA LEU A 640 -8.78 -19.68 -18.87
C LEU A 640 -9.80 -19.05 -17.91
N LEU A 641 -10.82 -18.34 -18.41
CA LEU A 641 -11.91 -17.83 -17.56
C LEU A 641 -12.79 -18.93 -16.96
N ALA A 642 -13.04 -20.04 -17.67
CA ALA A 642 -13.73 -21.19 -17.08
C ALA A 642 -12.90 -21.85 -15.97
N ASP A 643 -11.57 -21.91 -16.14
CA ASP A 643 -10.64 -22.54 -15.19
C ASP A 643 -10.33 -21.66 -13.95
N VAL A 644 -10.22 -20.33 -14.11
CA VAL A 644 -9.87 -19.41 -13.00
C VAL A 644 -11.03 -18.56 -12.48
N GLN A 645 -12.17 -18.55 -13.17
CA GLN A 645 -13.39 -17.75 -12.90
C GLN A 645 -13.22 -16.23 -12.99
N SER A 646 -12.24 -15.66 -12.29
CA SER A 646 -11.92 -14.23 -12.32
C SER A 646 -10.44 -14.00 -12.01
N VAL A 647 -9.76 -13.20 -12.85
CA VAL A 647 -8.37 -12.78 -12.60
C VAL A 647 -8.23 -11.80 -11.43
N GLY A 648 -9.34 -11.27 -10.92
CA GLY A 648 -9.38 -10.45 -9.70
C GLY A 648 -9.67 -11.23 -8.40
N ALA A 649 -9.94 -12.54 -8.48
CA ALA A 649 -10.11 -13.41 -7.31
C ALA A 649 -8.77 -13.99 -6.84
N TYR A 650 -8.74 -14.57 -5.63
CA TYR A 650 -7.60 -15.39 -5.20
C TYR A 650 -7.68 -16.79 -5.82
N SER A 651 -6.57 -17.29 -6.36
CA SER A 651 -6.43 -18.72 -6.68
C SER A 651 -6.06 -19.53 -5.43
N HIS A 652 -5.98 -20.86 -5.60
CA HIS A 652 -5.20 -21.71 -4.69
C HIS A 652 -3.79 -21.14 -4.46
N SER A 653 -3.19 -21.31 -3.26
CA SER A 653 -1.95 -20.61 -2.89
C SER A 653 -0.70 -21.08 -3.65
N GLN A 654 -0.68 -22.31 -4.14
CA GLN A 654 0.35 -22.77 -5.09
C GLN A 654 0.15 -22.21 -6.52
N GLY A 655 -0.96 -21.51 -6.77
CA GLY A 655 -1.44 -21.15 -8.11
C GLY A 655 -2.58 -22.06 -8.60
N ALA A 656 -3.32 -21.56 -9.58
CA ALA A 656 -4.51 -22.21 -10.14
C ALA A 656 -4.20 -23.63 -10.67
N PRO A 657 -5.03 -24.66 -10.37
CA PRO A 657 -4.70 -26.05 -10.68
C PRO A 657 -4.40 -26.32 -12.16
N VAL A 658 -5.21 -25.81 -13.08
CA VAL A 658 -5.01 -26.05 -14.54
C VAL A 658 -3.75 -25.36 -15.05
N ILE A 659 -3.37 -24.20 -14.49
CA ILE A 659 -2.13 -23.51 -14.85
C ILE A 659 -0.91 -24.33 -14.36
N ARG A 660 -0.97 -24.91 -13.15
CA ARG A 660 0.06 -25.86 -12.68
C ARG A 660 0.12 -27.13 -13.53
N GLN A 661 -1.01 -27.62 -14.05
CA GLN A 661 -1.04 -28.73 -15.00
C GLN A 661 -0.39 -28.38 -16.35
N SER A 662 -0.66 -27.20 -16.91
CA SER A 662 0.03 -26.72 -18.14
C SER A 662 1.54 -26.55 -17.92
N ILE A 663 1.96 -26.01 -16.76
CA ILE A 663 3.39 -25.89 -16.41
C ILE A 663 4.03 -27.28 -16.28
N ALA A 664 3.38 -28.23 -15.58
CA ALA A 664 3.87 -29.59 -15.44
C ALA A 664 4.06 -30.26 -16.82
N LYS A 665 3.04 -30.17 -17.68
CA LYS A 665 3.09 -30.72 -19.04
C LYS A 665 4.22 -30.11 -19.88
N PHE A 666 4.42 -28.79 -19.81
CA PHE A 666 5.53 -28.12 -20.49
C PHE A 666 6.90 -28.62 -20.02
N ILE A 667 7.08 -28.82 -18.71
CA ILE A 667 8.34 -29.35 -18.16
C ILE A 667 8.56 -30.79 -18.65
N GLU A 668 7.50 -31.60 -18.73
CA GLU A 668 7.56 -32.95 -19.28
C GLU A 668 7.89 -32.98 -20.79
N GLU A 669 7.25 -32.12 -21.58
CA GLU A 669 7.55 -31.95 -23.02
C GLU A 669 8.98 -31.41 -23.26
N ARG A 670 9.52 -30.57 -22.36
CA ARG A 670 10.88 -29.98 -22.40
C ARG A 670 11.97 -30.97 -21.99
N ASP A 671 11.75 -31.70 -20.90
CA ASP A 671 12.78 -32.53 -20.26
C ASP A 671 12.74 -33.99 -20.72
N GLY A 672 11.59 -34.49 -21.20
CA GLY A 672 11.36 -35.92 -21.45
C GLY A 672 11.06 -36.74 -20.19
N PHE A 673 10.76 -36.07 -19.07
CA PHE A 673 10.50 -36.68 -17.77
C PHE A 673 9.29 -36.02 -17.08
N PRO A 674 8.39 -36.80 -16.44
CA PRO A 674 7.17 -36.28 -15.87
C PRO A 674 7.39 -35.20 -14.81
N ALA A 675 6.42 -34.30 -14.71
CA ALA A 675 6.32 -33.27 -13.67
C ALA A 675 5.01 -33.43 -12.91
N ASN A 676 5.02 -33.14 -11.61
CA ASN A 676 3.85 -33.24 -10.76
C ASN A 676 3.27 -31.84 -10.51
N PRO A 677 2.00 -31.57 -10.88
CA PRO A 677 1.35 -30.29 -10.59
C PRO A 677 1.37 -29.90 -9.10
N GLN A 678 1.46 -30.85 -8.16
CA GLN A 678 1.48 -30.57 -6.72
C GLN A 678 2.86 -30.12 -6.20
N ASP A 679 3.94 -30.45 -6.91
CA ASP A 679 5.30 -29.99 -6.60
C ASP A 679 5.60 -28.58 -7.18
N LEU A 680 4.64 -28.00 -7.91
CA LEU A 680 4.75 -26.71 -8.59
C LEU A 680 4.08 -25.58 -7.82
N PHE A 681 4.80 -24.46 -7.70
CA PHE A 681 4.37 -23.26 -7.00
C PHE A 681 4.52 -22.03 -7.90
N CYS A 682 3.40 -21.45 -8.33
CA CYS A 682 3.36 -20.12 -8.94
C CYS A 682 3.84 -19.06 -7.93
N CYS A 683 4.55 -18.04 -8.42
CA CYS A 683 5.16 -16.99 -7.60
C CYS A 683 5.14 -15.63 -8.34
N ALA A 684 5.42 -14.53 -7.62
CA ALA A 684 5.32 -13.15 -8.12
C ALA A 684 6.55 -12.74 -8.99
N GLY A 685 6.86 -13.59 -9.97
CA GLY A 685 8.15 -13.69 -10.63
C GLY A 685 9.14 -14.47 -9.75
N ALA A 686 10.11 -15.13 -10.37
CA ALA A 686 11.07 -16.02 -9.70
C ALA A 686 11.74 -15.40 -8.45
N SER A 687 11.86 -14.07 -8.39
CA SER A 687 12.38 -13.35 -7.21
C SER A 687 11.62 -13.62 -5.91
N SER A 688 10.30 -13.85 -5.95
CA SER A 688 9.57 -14.23 -4.73
C SER A 688 9.74 -15.72 -4.41
N GLY A 689 9.92 -16.58 -5.43
CA GLY A 689 10.31 -17.99 -5.24
C GLY A 689 11.66 -18.12 -4.55
N VAL A 690 12.68 -17.39 -5.02
CA VAL A 690 14.00 -17.29 -4.35
C VAL A 690 13.83 -16.86 -2.88
N SER A 691 13.01 -15.84 -2.62
CA SER A 691 12.72 -15.38 -1.26
C SER A 691 12.08 -16.48 -0.40
N THR A 692 11.02 -17.14 -0.89
CA THR A 692 10.34 -18.25 -0.20
C THR A 692 11.31 -19.38 0.16
N ILE A 693 12.15 -19.81 -0.78
CA ILE A 693 13.06 -20.95 -0.60
C ILE A 693 14.22 -20.58 0.34
N LEU A 694 14.78 -19.37 0.24
CA LEU A 694 15.80 -18.93 1.19
C LEU A 694 15.24 -18.74 2.61
N ASN A 695 13.99 -18.31 2.79
CA ASN A 695 13.32 -18.25 4.10
C ASN A 695 13.14 -19.65 4.74
N ILE A 696 13.07 -20.71 3.94
CA ILE A 696 12.91 -22.09 4.42
C ILE A 696 14.27 -22.71 4.78
N ILE A 697 15.32 -22.40 4.01
CA ILE A 697 16.68 -22.92 4.21
C ILE A 697 17.41 -22.20 5.37
N CYS A 698 17.26 -20.88 5.46
CA CYS A 698 18.04 -20.02 6.36
C CYS A 698 17.37 -19.91 7.74
N ASN A 699 17.76 -20.77 8.69
CA ASN A 699 17.20 -20.79 10.05
C ASN A 699 17.95 -19.90 11.07
N GLY A 700 18.96 -19.13 10.65
CA GLY A 700 19.71 -18.21 11.53
C GLY A 700 21.12 -17.88 11.03
N PRO A 701 21.94 -17.16 11.83
CA PRO A 701 23.23 -16.57 11.43
C PRO A 701 24.35 -17.57 11.09
N GLN A 702 24.15 -18.86 11.35
CA GLN A 702 25.07 -19.93 10.93
C GLN A 702 24.67 -20.58 9.61
N ALA A 703 23.42 -20.40 9.13
CA ALA A 703 22.98 -21.00 7.87
C ALA A 703 23.72 -20.35 6.69
N GLY A 704 24.31 -21.18 5.83
CA GLY A 704 25.10 -20.76 4.69
C GLY A 704 24.53 -21.24 3.37
N VAL A 705 24.68 -20.40 2.35
CA VAL A 705 24.28 -20.69 0.97
C VAL A 705 25.47 -20.41 0.04
N LEU A 706 25.84 -21.38 -0.79
CA LEU A 706 26.82 -21.22 -1.85
C LEU A 706 26.23 -20.37 -2.98
N VAL A 707 26.91 -19.27 -3.33
CA VAL A 707 26.46 -18.33 -4.37
C VAL A 707 27.62 -18.06 -5.33
N PRO A 708 27.38 -18.08 -6.66
CA PRO A 708 28.43 -17.81 -7.65
C PRO A 708 28.97 -16.38 -7.53
N ILE A 709 30.18 -16.16 -7.98
CA ILE A 709 30.77 -14.84 -8.14
C ILE A 709 31.38 -14.76 -9.55
N PRO A 710 30.90 -13.85 -10.40
CA PRO A 710 29.85 -12.84 -10.16
C PRO A 710 28.42 -13.43 -10.06
N GLN A 711 27.53 -12.79 -9.28
CA GLN A 711 26.11 -13.17 -9.14
C GLN A 711 25.14 -12.02 -9.39
N TYR A 712 23.89 -12.38 -9.71
CA TYR A 712 22.76 -11.48 -9.65
C TYR A 712 22.42 -11.13 -8.18
N PRO A 713 22.59 -9.86 -7.73
CA PRO A 713 22.63 -9.50 -6.30
C PRO A 713 21.31 -9.61 -5.53
N LEU A 714 20.29 -10.26 -6.08
CA LEU A 714 19.13 -10.72 -5.32
C LEU A 714 19.57 -11.69 -4.21
N TYR A 715 20.47 -12.63 -4.51
CA TYR A 715 20.87 -13.66 -3.55
C TYR A 715 21.59 -13.07 -2.34
N THR A 716 22.65 -12.27 -2.55
CA THR A 716 23.34 -11.57 -1.44
C THR A 716 22.42 -10.63 -0.66
N ALA A 717 21.48 -9.94 -1.32
CA ALA A 717 20.54 -9.07 -0.63
C ALA A 717 19.55 -9.86 0.24
N THR A 718 19.01 -10.98 -0.26
CA THR A 718 18.07 -11.83 0.50
C THR A 718 18.76 -12.53 1.67
N LEU A 719 19.99 -13.06 1.48
CA LEU A 719 20.76 -13.66 2.57
C LEU A 719 21.08 -12.64 3.67
N SER A 720 21.45 -11.41 3.30
CA SER A 720 21.63 -10.32 4.26
C SER A 720 20.35 -10.02 5.03
N LEU A 721 19.20 -9.86 4.35
CA LEU A 721 17.89 -9.63 4.98
C LEU A 721 17.47 -10.74 5.95
N LEU A 722 17.87 -11.99 5.69
CA LEU A 722 17.59 -13.15 6.52
C LEU A 722 18.62 -13.38 7.64
N ASN A 723 19.64 -12.52 7.76
CA ASN A 723 20.78 -12.71 8.66
C ASN A 723 21.43 -14.10 8.45
N ALA A 724 21.84 -14.39 7.21
CA ALA A 724 22.40 -15.66 6.78
C ALA A 724 23.71 -15.47 5.97
N GLN A 725 24.58 -16.47 5.97
CA GLN A 725 25.90 -16.38 5.35
C GLN A 725 25.85 -16.62 3.83
N CYS A 726 26.40 -15.67 3.08
CA CYS A 726 26.76 -15.89 1.68
C CYS A 726 28.13 -16.56 1.62
N VAL A 727 28.20 -17.77 1.06
CA VAL A 727 29.46 -18.48 0.80
C VAL A 727 29.81 -18.29 -0.69
N PRO A 728 30.72 -17.37 -1.04
CA PRO A 728 31.06 -17.11 -2.44
C PRO A 728 31.85 -18.28 -3.04
N TYR A 729 31.51 -18.69 -4.26
CA TYR A 729 32.38 -19.52 -5.10
C TYR A 729 32.66 -18.80 -6.43
N LEU A 730 33.91 -18.82 -6.89
CA LEU A 730 34.31 -18.13 -8.11
C LEU A 730 33.93 -18.94 -9.36
N LEU A 731 33.39 -18.27 -10.37
CA LEU A 731 33.20 -18.84 -11.71
C LEU A 731 34.48 -18.69 -12.56
N GLU A 732 34.73 -19.64 -13.48
CA GLU A 732 35.93 -19.64 -14.30
C GLU A 732 35.79 -18.77 -15.56
N GLU A 733 36.11 -17.48 -15.44
CA GLU A 733 36.15 -16.54 -16.58
C GLU A 733 36.88 -17.12 -17.81
N GLN A 734 38.04 -17.75 -17.60
CA GLN A 734 38.87 -18.35 -18.65
C GLN A 734 38.21 -19.56 -19.34
N LYS A 735 37.22 -20.20 -18.71
CA LYS A 735 36.38 -21.26 -19.29
C LYS A 735 34.97 -20.74 -19.59
N ALA A 736 34.89 -19.51 -20.12
CA ALA A 736 33.63 -18.84 -20.48
C ALA A 736 32.62 -18.74 -19.32
N TRP A 737 33.10 -18.55 -18.08
CA TRP A 737 32.33 -18.53 -16.83
C TRP A 737 31.69 -19.88 -16.43
N GLY A 738 32.33 -21.00 -16.82
CA GLY A 738 32.01 -22.34 -16.34
C GLY A 738 32.23 -22.54 -14.83
N THR A 739 31.87 -23.73 -14.32
CA THR A 739 31.80 -24.00 -12.88
C THR A 739 33.00 -24.83 -12.37
N ASP A 740 33.88 -24.23 -11.56
CA ASP A 740 34.95 -24.98 -10.89
C ASP A 740 34.43 -25.66 -9.61
N VAL A 741 34.22 -26.97 -9.70
CA VAL A 741 33.85 -27.84 -8.57
C VAL A 741 34.91 -27.82 -7.46
N THR A 742 36.17 -27.60 -7.80
CA THR A 742 37.28 -27.51 -6.83
C THR A 742 37.20 -26.20 -6.06
N ALA A 743 36.95 -25.08 -6.72
CA ALA A 743 36.65 -23.81 -6.05
C ALA A 743 35.41 -23.93 -5.15
N ILE A 744 34.33 -24.57 -5.61
CA ILE A 744 33.14 -24.79 -4.75
C ILE A 744 33.50 -25.65 -3.52
N ARG A 745 34.17 -26.81 -3.70
CA ARG A 745 34.59 -27.67 -2.58
C ARG A 745 35.49 -26.92 -1.60
N ASN A 746 36.41 -26.10 -2.08
CA ASN A 746 37.27 -25.26 -1.25
C ASN A 746 36.46 -24.21 -0.46
N SER A 747 35.56 -23.47 -1.10
CA SER A 747 34.66 -22.50 -0.43
C SER A 747 33.77 -23.18 0.61
N LEU A 748 33.22 -24.36 0.30
CA LEU A 748 32.40 -25.16 1.20
C LEU A 748 33.17 -25.62 2.43
N ALA A 749 34.37 -26.19 2.24
CA ALA A 749 35.24 -26.65 3.32
C ALA A 749 35.72 -25.48 4.19
N GLN A 750 36.02 -24.32 3.61
CA GLN A 750 36.39 -23.11 4.34
C GLN A 750 35.21 -22.60 5.18
N ALA A 751 34.00 -22.51 4.62
CA ALA A 751 32.83 -22.04 5.34
C ALA A 751 32.43 -23.00 6.48
N ARG A 752 32.42 -24.31 6.24
CA ARG A 752 32.15 -25.33 7.27
C ARG A 752 33.21 -25.35 8.37
N SER A 753 34.50 -25.21 8.06
CA SER A 753 35.56 -25.10 9.09
C SER A 753 35.51 -23.78 9.87
N ALA A 754 34.93 -22.72 9.31
CA ALA A 754 34.59 -21.49 10.01
C ALA A 754 33.26 -21.56 10.81
N GLY A 755 32.59 -22.72 10.89
CA GLY A 755 31.36 -22.91 11.67
C GLY A 755 30.06 -22.54 10.94
N THR A 756 30.08 -22.45 9.61
CA THR A 756 28.88 -22.21 8.78
C THR A 756 28.20 -23.54 8.43
N ASP A 757 26.90 -23.64 8.74
CA ASP A 757 26.01 -24.73 8.32
C ASP A 757 25.56 -24.48 6.87
N VAL A 758 26.42 -24.88 5.92
CA VAL A 758 26.16 -24.69 4.48
C VAL A 758 25.21 -25.77 3.96
N ARG A 759 24.01 -25.33 3.54
CA ARG A 759 22.84 -26.18 3.24
C ARG A 759 22.42 -26.22 1.78
N SER A 760 22.81 -25.24 0.98
CA SER A 760 22.36 -25.14 -0.42
C SER A 760 23.38 -24.48 -1.33
N ILE A 761 23.22 -24.73 -2.63
CA ILE A 761 23.98 -24.10 -3.71
C ILE A 761 23.04 -23.48 -4.74
N VAL A 762 23.26 -22.19 -5.02
CA VAL A 762 22.60 -21.44 -6.08
C VAL A 762 23.38 -21.61 -7.37
N VAL A 763 22.70 -21.94 -8.46
CA VAL A 763 23.25 -21.90 -9.82
C VAL A 763 22.34 -21.06 -10.70
N ILE A 764 22.91 -20.16 -11.50
CA ILE A 764 22.17 -19.28 -12.42
C ILE A 764 22.51 -19.72 -13.85
N ASN A 765 21.54 -20.28 -14.58
CA ASN A 765 21.79 -20.90 -15.89
C ASN A 765 20.61 -20.67 -16.87
N PRO A 766 20.79 -19.95 -17.99
CA PRO A 766 21.95 -19.14 -18.37
C PRO A 766 22.26 -17.98 -17.39
N GLY A 767 23.55 -17.67 -17.24
CA GLY A 767 24.11 -16.84 -16.17
C GLY A 767 23.84 -15.34 -16.27
N ASN A 768 23.74 -14.70 -15.10
CA ASN A 768 23.59 -13.26 -14.91
C ASN A 768 24.51 -12.83 -13.75
N PRO A 769 25.55 -12.02 -14.01
CA PRO A 769 25.73 -11.14 -15.17
C PRO A 769 26.39 -11.77 -16.40
N THR A 770 26.92 -12.99 -16.31
CA THR A 770 27.95 -13.52 -17.25
C THR A 770 27.47 -13.81 -18.68
N GLY A 771 26.20 -14.15 -18.89
CA GLY A 771 25.68 -14.57 -20.20
C GLY A 771 26.12 -15.97 -20.64
N ALA A 772 26.70 -16.77 -19.74
CA ALA A 772 27.14 -18.13 -20.00
C ALA A 772 26.00 -19.15 -19.94
N SER A 773 26.16 -20.31 -20.59
CA SER A 773 25.23 -21.45 -20.51
C SER A 773 26.02 -22.71 -20.15
N LEU A 774 25.66 -23.37 -19.05
CA LEU A 774 26.39 -24.52 -18.53
C LEU A 774 26.23 -25.76 -19.41
N SER A 775 27.29 -26.58 -19.50
CA SER A 775 27.25 -27.86 -20.19
C SER A 775 26.57 -28.95 -19.37
N ALA A 776 26.22 -30.06 -20.01
CA ALA A 776 25.71 -31.26 -19.32
C ALA A 776 26.66 -31.79 -18.23
N GLU A 777 27.98 -31.59 -18.41
CA GLU A 777 29.00 -32.01 -17.44
C GLU A 777 29.14 -31.01 -16.29
N ASP A 778 29.04 -29.69 -16.53
CA ASP A 778 28.98 -28.69 -15.45
C ASP A 778 27.76 -28.91 -14.55
N ILE A 779 26.60 -29.20 -15.14
CA ILE A 779 25.35 -29.49 -14.41
C ILE A 779 25.50 -30.80 -13.62
N LYS A 780 26.04 -31.86 -14.25
CA LYS A 780 26.35 -33.12 -13.55
C LYS A 780 27.31 -32.88 -12.39
N ASN A 781 28.38 -32.10 -12.59
CA ASN A 781 29.39 -31.81 -11.58
C ASN A 781 28.82 -31.11 -10.33
N VAL A 782 27.81 -30.24 -10.50
CA VAL A 782 27.07 -29.66 -9.36
C VAL A 782 26.17 -30.70 -8.70
N LEU A 783 25.51 -31.57 -9.46
CA LEU A 783 24.63 -32.63 -8.93
C LEU A 783 25.42 -33.75 -8.20
N ASP A 784 26.63 -34.06 -8.68
CA ASP A 784 27.62 -34.91 -7.99
C ASP A 784 27.93 -34.33 -6.62
N LEU A 785 28.32 -33.05 -6.56
CA LEU A 785 28.63 -32.36 -5.32
C LEU A 785 27.41 -32.26 -4.38
N ALA A 786 26.22 -32.00 -4.92
CA ALA A 786 24.99 -31.91 -4.12
C ALA A 786 24.62 -33.23 -3.45
N ALA A 787 24.82 -34.37 -4.15
CA ALA A 787 24.63 -35.71 -3.60
C ALA A 787 25.72 -36.07 -2.55
N GLU A 788 26.98 -35.74 -2.82
CA GLU A 788 28.11 -35.96 -1.90
C GLU A 788 27.96 -35.17 -0.60
N GLU A 789 27.63 -33.88 -0.70
CA GLU A 789 27.71 -32.90 0.39
C GLU A 789 26.37 -32.55 1.04
N LYS A 790 25.28 -33.17 0.55
CA LYS A 790 23.88 -32.97 0.98
C LYS A 790 23.45 -31.50 0.91
N LEU A 791 23.52 -30.94 -0.30
CA LEU A 791 23.14 -29.55 -0.58
C LEU A 791 21.86 -29.49 -1.40
N VAL A 792 20.91 -28.65 -0.97
CA VAL A 792 19.75 -28.27 -1.80
C VAL A 792 20.24 -27.47 -3.01
N VAL A 793 19.88 -27.88 -4.22
CA VAL A 793 20.24 -27.15 -5.45
C VAL A 793 19.15 -26.13 -5.78
N ILE A 794 19.52 -24.86 -5.96
CA ILE A 794 18.62 -23.78 -6.37
C ILE A 794 19.02 -23.34 -7.79
N ALA A 795 18.33 -23.88 -8.81
CA ALA A 795 18.57 -23.60 -10.21
C ALA A 795 17.70 -22.42 -10.70
N ASP A 796 18.31 -21.25 -10.89
CA ASP A 796 17.68 -20.07 -11.50
C ASP A 796 17.69 -20.19 -13.03
N GLU A 797 16.66 -20.86 -13.56
CA GLU A 797 16.47 -21.16 -14.98
C GLU A 797 15.64 -20.07 -15.71
N VAL A 798 15.61 -18.82 -15.20
CA VAL A 798 14.80 -17.73 -15.78
C VAL A 798 15.19 -17.36 -17.22
N TYR A 799 16.42 -17.63 -17.63
CA TYR A 799 16.92 -17.33 -18.99
C TYR A 799 16.88 -18.54 -19.94
N GLN A 800 16.24 -19.66 -19.59
CA GLN A 800 16.32 -20.92 -20.35
C GLN A 800 15.96 -20.83 -21.85
N THR A 801 15.11 -19.88 -22.26
CA THR A 801 14.77 -19.65 -23.68
C THR A 801 15.76 -18.72 -24.39
N ASN A 802 16.62 -18.00 -23.66
CA ASN A 802 17.72 -17.19 -24.21
C ASN A 802 19.02 -17.99 -24.26
N VAL A 803 19.12 -18.94 -25.21
CA VAL A 803 20.38 -19.57 -25.59
C VAL A 803 20.65 -19.24 -27.07
N PHE A 804 21.85 -18.72 -27.35
CA PHE A 804 22.31 -18.37 -28.69
C PHE A 804 23.22 -19.44 -29.30
N GLU A 805 23.91 -20.22 -28.45
CA GLU A 805 24.82 -21.29 -28.84
C GLU A 805 24.65 -22.50 -27.92
N GLY A 806 24.41 -23.69 -28.50
CA GLY A 806 24.09 -24.91 -27.76
C GLY A 806 22.58 -25.11 -27.52
N GLU A 807 22.25 -26.07 -26.65
CA GLU A 807 20.89 -26.35 -26.15
C GLU A 807 20.83 -25.96 -24.67
N PHE A 808 19.68 -25.47 -24.19
CA PHE A 808 19.44 -25.37 -22.75
C PHE A 808 19.19 -26.75 -22.13
N ILE A 809 19.95 -27.10 -21.10
CA ILE A 809 19.74 -28.30 -20.30
C ILE A 809 19.30 -27.87 -18.91
N SER A 810 18.11 -28.33 -18.48
CA SER A 810 17.60 -28.08 -17.13
C SER A 810 18.31 -28.96 -16.10
N PHE A 811 18.38 -28.47 -14.86
CA PHE A 811 18.91 -29.28 -13.75
C PHE A 811 18.04 -30.52 -13.52
N LYS A 812 16.73 -30.42 -13.73
CA LYS A 812 15.80 -31.56 -13.66
C LYS A 812 16.09 -32.62 -14.73
N LYS A 813 16.25 -32.24 -16.00
CA LYS A 813 16.58 -33.16 -17.12
C LYS A 813 17.85 -33.95 -16.81
N ARG A 814 18.93 -33.27 -16.37
CA ARG A 814 20.18 -33.95 -16.02
C ARG A 814 20.06 -34.80 -14.75
N LEU A 815 19.35 -34.33 -13.71
CA LEU A 815 19.12 -35.11 -12.48
C LEU A 815 18.34 -36.41 -12.76
N ARG A 816 17.28 -36.37 -13.57
CA ARG A 816 16.51 -37.57 -13.92
C ARG A 816 17.31 -38.55 -14.80
N GLN A 817 18.11 -38.05 -15.73
CA GLN A 817 19.08 -38.89 -16.46
C GLN A 817 20.09 -39.54 -15.52
N LEU A 818 20.67 -38.78 -14.59
CA LEU A 818 21.64 -39.29 -13.61
C LEU A 818 21.05 -40.32 -12.65
N GLN A 819 19.78 -40.18 -12.26
CA GLN A 819 19.05 -41.19 -11.49
C GLN A 819 18.80 -42.49 -12.29
N GLN A 820 18.71 -42.43 -13.62
CA GLN A 820 18.65 -43.61 -14.50
C GLN A 820 20.05 -44.21 -14.77
N GLU A 821 21.06 -43.37 -14.96
CA GLU A 821 22.47 -43.75 -15.16
C GLU A 821 23.10 -44.36 -13.90
N THR A 822 22.67 -43.94 -12.70
CA THR A 822 23.17 -44.47 -11.42
C THR A 822 22.07 -44.40 -10.33
N PRO A 823 21.13 -45.37 -10.32
CA PRO A 823 20.05 -45.43 -9.33
C PRO A 823 20.59 -45.46 -7.89
N GLY A 824 19.91 -44.76 -6.98
CA GLY A 824 20.30 -44.69 -5.57
C GLY A 824 21.42 -43.69 -5.25
N LYS A 825 22.13 -43.13 -6.25
CA LYS A 825 23.16 -42.09 -5.99
C LYS A 825 22.56 -40.69 -5.84
N TYR A 826 21.53 -40.35 -6.62
CA TYR A 826 20.99 -38.98 -6.67
C TYR A 826 19.53 -38.89 -6.21
N ASP A 827 18.98 -39.97 -5.64
CA ASP A 827 17.56 -40.11 -5.31
C ASP A 827 17.13 -39.18 -4.16
N TYR A 828 18.10 -38.75 -3.34
CA TYR A 828 17.99 -37.83 -2.21
C TYR A 828 18.53 -36.41 -2.51
N VAL A 829 18.72 -36.06 -3.79
CA VAL A 829 19.09 -34.68 -4.18
C VAL A 829 17.84 -33.81 -4.20
N GLU A 830 17.74 -32.89 -3.24
CA GLU A 830 16.74 -31.82 -3.22
C GLU A 830 17.10 -30.75 -4.27
N LEU A 831 16.18 -30.50 -5.21
CA LEU A 831 16.35 -29.53 -6.30
C LEU A 831 15.13 -28.61 -6.37
N VAL A 832 15.38 -27.31 -6.50
CA VAL A 832 14.41 -26.29 -6.87
C VAL A 832 14.80 -25.68 -8.22
N SER A 833 13.95 -25.80 -9.24
CA SER A 833 14.11 -25.11 -10.53
C SER A 833 13.14 -23.93 -10.63
N LEU A 834 13.62 -22.73 -10.95
CA LEU A 834 12.83 -21.49 -11.03
C LEU A 834 12.72 -20.93 -12.45
N HIS A 835 11.55 -20.38 -12.82
CA HIS A 835 11.34 -19.73 -14.12
C HIS A 835 10.38 -18.53 -14.06
N SER A 836 10.35 -17.65 -15.09
CA SER A 836 9.55 -16.42 -15.09
C SER A 836 9.28 -15.81 -16.47
N VAL A 837 8.06 -15.31 -16.66
CA VAL A 837 7.59 -14.51 -17.82
C VAL A 837 8.40 -13.23 -18.05
N SER A 838 9.18 -12.80 -17.06
CA SER A 838 9.93 -11.53 -17.09
C SER A 838 11.03 -11.48 -18.16
N LYS A 839 11.48 -12.65 -18.65
CA LYS A 839 12.70 -12.82 -19.47
C LYS A 839 12.37 -13.49 -20.80
N GLY A 840 13.37 -13.89 -21.58
CA GLY A 840 13.15 -14.44 -22.91
C GLY A 840 12.55 -13.44 -23.88
N MET A 841 11.97 -13.99 -24.94
CA MET A 841 11.21 -13.26 -25.95
C MET A 841 9.86 -12.77 -25.40
N VAL A 842 9.40 -13.35 -24.28
CA VAL A 842 8.23 -12.91 -23.50
C VAL A 842 8.47 -11.50 -22.94
N GLY A 843 9.50 -11.35 -22.09
CA GLY A 843 9.96 -10.03 -21.61
C GLY A 843 8.99 -9.27 -20.70
N GLU A 844 7.93 -9.91 -20.21
CA GLU A 844 6.78 -9.29 -19.51
C GLU A 844 7.08 -8.99 -18.02
N CYS A 845 8.17 -8.25 -17.77
CA CYS A 845 8.69 -7.89 -16.44
C CYS A 845 7.64 -7.28 -15.49
N GLY A 846 6.64 -6.58 -16.03
CA GLY A 846 5.58 -5.91 -15.28
C GLY A 846 4.49 -6.85 -14.74
N HIS A 847 4.18 -7.95 -15.44
CA HIS A 847 3.07 -8.85 -15.08
C HIS A 847 3.38 -9.82 -13.92
N ARG A 848 4.64 -9.86 -13.45
CA ARG A 848 5.08 -10.61 -12.25
C ARG A 848 4.69 -12.10 -12.25
N GLY A 849 4.70 -12.77 -13.40
CA GLY A 849 4.54 -14.23 -13.48
C GLY A 849 5.84 -14.99 -13.23
N GLY A 850 5.81 -16.04 -12.42
CA GLY A 850 6.89 -17.02 -12.28
C GLY A 850 6.41 -18.31 -11.62
N TYR A 851 7.24 -19.35 -11.66
CA TYR A 851 7.03 -20.56 -10.85
C TYR A 851 8.35 -21.10 -10.30
N PHE A 852 8.25 -21.99 -9.32
CA PHE A 852 9.30 -22.95 -8.98
C PHE A 852 8.73 -24.37 -8.88
N GLU A 853 9.54 -25.36 -9.28
CA GLU A 853 9.26 -26.80 -9.10
C GLU A 853 10.16 -27.34 -7.98
N LEU A 854 9.61 -28.20 -7.11
CA LEU A 854 10.36 -28.96 -6.11
C LEU A 854 10.61 -30.40 -6.60
N VAL A 855 11.82 -30.91 -6.40
CA VAL A 855 12.18 -32.30 -6.69
C VAL A 855 12.98 -32.87 -5.51
N GLY A 856 12.62 -34.05 -5.02
CA GLY A 856 13.34 -34.74 -3.94
C GLY A 856 13.05 -34.25 -2.50
N PHE A 857 12.27 -33.19 -2.35
CA PHE A 857 11.92 -32.60 -1.04
C PHE A 857 11.06 -33.51 -0.16
N ASP A 858 11.29 -33.44 1.15
CA ASP A 858 10.45 -34.10 2.16
C ASP A 858 9.01 -33.49 2.19
N PRO A 859 7.93 -34.30 2.21
CA PRO A 859 6.55 -33.82 2.24
C PRO A 859 6.19 -32.90 3.42
N GLU A 860 6.80 -33.07 4.59
CA GLU A 860 6.57 -32.16 5.74
C GLU A 860 7.22 -30.80 5.51
N VAL A 861 8.38 -30.76 4.83
CA VAL A 861 9.05 -29.53 4.39
C VAL A 861 8.23 -28.87 3.28
N GLN A 862 7.70 -29.62 2.32
CA GLN A 862 6.76 -29.10 1.31
C GLN A 862 5.51 -28.48 1.97
N ALA A 863 4.98 -29.09 3.02
CA ALA A 863 3.88 -28.52 3.80
C ALA A 863 4.26 -27.20 4.49
N GLN A 864 5.52 -27.03 4.93
CA GLN A 864 6.00 -25.73 5.44
C GLN A 864 6.16 -24.69 4.32
N ILE A 865 6.60 -25.09 3.12
CA ILE A 865 6.64 -24.22 1.94
C ILE A 865 5.23 -23.76 1.56
N TYR A 866 4.24 -24.67 1.56
CA TYR A 866 2.83 -24.36 1.35
C TYR A 866 2.27 -23.40 2.41
N LYS A 867 2.58 -23.64 3.69
CA LYS A 867 2.24 -22.74 4.80
C LYS A 867 2.85 -21.34 4.61
N LEU A 868 4.08 -21.24 4.12
CA LEU A 868 4.74 -19.95 3.87
C LEU A 868 4.11 -19.18 2.71
N VAL A 869 3.79 -19.84 1.58
CA VAL A 869 3.17 -19.13 0.45
C VAL A 869 1.71 -18.74 0.70
N SER A 870 0.96 -19.50 1.50
CA SER A 870 -0.44 -19.19 1.81
C SER A 870 -0.62 -17.96 2.73
N ILE A 871 0.42 -17.55 3.48
CA ILE A 871 0.47 -16.23 4.14
C ILE A 871 0.38 -15.08 3.12
N GLY A 872 0.91 -15.29 1.91
CA GLY A 872 0.79 -14.37 0.77
C GLY A 872 -0.50 -14.53 -0.04
N LEU A 873 -1.44 -15.38 0.40
CA LEU A 873 -2.66 -15.79 -0.29
C LEU A 873 -2.41 -16.49 -1.64
N CYS A 874 -2.09 -15.75 -2.70
CA CYS A 874 -1.63 -16.29 -3.99
C CYS A 874 -0.89 -15.20 -4.80
N PRO A 875 -0.05 -15.54 -5.80
CA PRO A 875 0.45 -14.55 -6.76
C PRO A 875 -0.69 -14.01 -7.65
N PRO A 876 -0.56 -12.80 -8.24
CA PRO A 876 -1.62 -12.20 -9.07
C PRO A 876 -2.07 -13.12 -10.20
N VAL A 877 -3.37 -13.41 -10.30
CA VAL A 877 -3.89 -14.46 -11.21
C VAL A 877 -3.63 -14.12 -12.68
N ILE A 878 -3.69 -12.86 -13.10
CA ILE A 878 -3.31 -12.45 -14.46
C ILE A 878 -1.85 -12.81 -14.81
N GLY A 879 -0.94 -12.74 -13.82
CA GLY A 879 0.46 -13.17 -13.95
C GLY A 879 0.61 -14.70 -14.00
N GLN A 880 -0.34 -15.45 -13.45
CA GLN A 880 -0.44 -16.89 -13.61
C GLN A 880 -1.00 -17.26 -14.99
N CYS A 881 -2.05 -16.60 -15.46
CA CYS A 881 -2.59 -16.82 -16.80
C CYS A 881 -1.52 -16.61 -17.88
N LEU A 882 -0.68 -15.58 -17.73
CA LEU A 882 0.47 -15.37 -18.61
C LEU A 882 1.54 -16.48 -18.51
N LEU A 883 1.67 -17.19 -17.39
CA LEU A 883 2.51 -18.41 -17.35
C LEU A 883 1.90 -19.50 -18.23
N GLU A 884 0.58 -19.70 -18.21
CA GLU A 884 -0.09 -20.67 -19.08
C GLU A 884 0.19 -20.37 -20.56
N LEU A 885 0.08 -19.10 -20.97
CA LEU A 885 0.38 -18.69 -22.35
C LEU A 885 1.87 -18.83 -22.71
N MET A 886 2.77 -18.61 -21.76
CA MET A 886 4.21 -18.78 -21.96
C MET A 886 4.60 -20.26 -22.14
N VAL A 887 4.02 -21.15 -21.34
CA VAL A 887 4.38 -22.59 -21.34
C VAL A 887 3.57 -23.41 -22.35
N ASN A 888 2.42 -22.90 -22.79
CA ASN A 888 1.54 -23.51 -23.77
C ASN A 888 1.15 -22.49 -24.87
N PRO A 889 2.12 -21.97 -25.64
CA PRO A 889 1.89 -20.97 -26.70
C PRO A 889 1.07 -21.55 -27.87
N PRO A 890 0.71 -20.72 -28.87
CA PRO A 890 0.01 -21.16 -30.07
C PRO A 890 0.78 -22.27 -30.80
N LYS A 891 0.05 -23.18 -31.45
CA LYS A 891 0.57 -24.37 -32.12
C LYS A 891 0.28 -24.35 -33.62
N GLU A 892 1.03 -25.13 -34.38
CA GLU A 892 0.85 -25.22 -35.84
C GLU A 892 -0.57 -25.65 -36.20
N GLY A 893 -1.27 -24.82 -36.98
CA GLY A 893 -2.70 -24.96 -37.28
C GLY A 893 -3.64 -24.05 -36.46
N GLU A 894 -3.17 -23.39 -35.40
CA GLU A 894 -3.91 -22.35 -34.68
C GLU A 894 -3.67 -20.96 -35.33
N GLY A 895 -4.70 -20.10 -35.39
CA GLY A 895 -4.69 -18.88 -36.20
C GLY A 895 -3.58 -17.87 -35.85
N SER A 896 -3.27 -17.71 -34.56
CA SER A 896 -2.24 -16.78 -34.11
C SER A 896 -0.79 -17.29 -34.27
N TYR A 897 -0.60 -18.55 -34.68
CA TYR A 897 0.71 -19.22 -34.71
C TYR A 897 1.75 -18.53 -35.58
N GLU A 898 1.41 -18.16 -36.82
CA GLU A 898 2.36 -17.53 -37.75
C GLU A 898 2.84 -16.17 -37.22
N LEU A 899 1.93 -15.38 -36.64
CA LEU A 899 2.26 -14.09 -36.03
C LEU A 899 3.12 -14.28 -34.76
N TYR A 900 2.73 -15.20 -33.88
CA TYR A 900 3.51 -15.55 -32.69
C TYR A 900 4.94 -15.96 -33.03
N GLN A 901 5.12 -16.87 -34.00
CA GLN A 901 6.44 -17.31 -34.46
C GLN A 901 7.25 -16.16 -35.06
N LYS A 902 6.61 -15.30 -35.87
CA LYS A 902 7.26 -14.13 -36.48
C LYS A 902 7.75 -13.12 -35.44
N GLU A 903 6.93 -12.85 -34.41
CA GLU A 903 7.30 -11.96 -33.30
C GLU A 903 8.40 -12.57 -32.43
N TYR A 904 8.22 -13.81 -31.97
CA TYR A 904 9.16 -14.51 -31.09
C TYR A 904 10.54 -14.67 -31.73
N ASN A 905 10.59 -15.14 -32.98
CA ASN A 905 11.86 -15.35 -33.68
C ASN A 905 12.52 -14.01 -34.08
N GLY A 906 11.73 -12.98 -34.43
CA GLY A 906 12.26 -11.64 -34.69
C GLY A 906 12.89 -11.00 -33.45
N ILE A 907 12.31 -11.20 -32.26
CA ILE A 907 12.91 -10.78 -30.98
C ILE A 907 14.19 -11.59 -30.71
N SER A 908 14.16 -12.91 -30.87
CA SER A 908 15.31 -13.81 -30.63
C SER A 908 16.51 -13.47 -31.53
N GLU A 909 16.31 -13.33 -32.84
CA GLU A 909 17.37 -12.93 -33.77
C GLU A 909 17.86 -11.50 -33.46
N GLY A 910 16.94 -10.59 -33.14
CA GLY A 910 17.27 -9.22 -32.74
C GLY A 910 18.20 -9.17 -31.53
N LEU A 911 17.92 -9.97 -30.49
CA LEU A 911 18.76 -10.11 -29.30
C LEU A 911 20.13 -10.69 -29.66
N ARG A 912 20.18 -11.80 -30.41
CA ARG A 912 21.42 -12.44 -30.86
C ARG A 912 22.30 -11.47 -31.66
N LYS A 913 21.71 -10.74 -32.61
CA LYS A 913 22.41 -9.75 -33.44
C LYS A 913 23.05 -8.64 -32.59
N ARG A 914 22.34 -8.11 -31.59
CA ARG A 914 22.86 -7.05 -30.70
C ARG A 914 23.93 -7.58 -29.74
N ALA A 915 23.75 -8.78 -29.20
CA ALA A 915 24.76 -9.45 -28.36
C ALA A 915 26.10 -9.62 -29.09
N PHE A 916 26.08 -10.15 -30.32
CA PHE A 916 27.29 -10.35 -31.13
C PHE A 916 27.89 -9.03 -31.66
N ALA A 917 27.09 -7.98 -31.88
CA ALA A 917 27.61 -6.66 -32.22
C ALA A 917 28.38 -6.01 -31.06
N LEU A 918 27.80 -6.05 -29.85
CA LEU A 918 28.40 -5.51 -28.63
C LEU A 918 29.67 -6.27 -28.23
N TYR A 919 29.66 -7.60 -28.34
CA TYR A 919 30.85 -8.44 -28.19
C TYR A 919 31.98 -8.04 -29.15
N LYS A 920 31.69 -7.89 -30.45
CA LYS A 920 32.67 -7.47 -31.46
C LYS A 920 33.25 -6.08 -31.21
N ALA A 921 32.52 -5.19 -30.54
CA ALA A 921 33.01 -3.87 -30.16
C ALA A 921 33.95 -3.96 -28.94
N PHE A 922 33.65 -4.80 -27.95
CA PHE A 922 34.57 -5.04 -26.83
C PHE A 922 35.89 -5.68 -27.28
N GLN A 923 35.87 -6.55 -28.31
CA GLN A 923 37.10 -7.06 -28.94
C GLN A 923 37.99 -5.99 -29.62
N GLN A 924 37.51 -4.75 -29.76
CA GLN A 924 38.26 -3.61 -30.33
C GLN A 924 38.76 -2.63 -29.26
N MET A 925 38.39 -2.82 -27.99
CA MET A 925 38.73 -1.93 -26.88
C MET A 925 40.01 -2.39 -26.18
N GLU A 926 40.91 -1.45 -25.88
CA GLU A 926 42.24 -1.76 -25.36
C GLU A 926 42.18 -2.29 -23.91
N GLY A 927 42.74 -3.47 -23.68
CA GLY A 927 42.71 -4.10 -22.37
C GLY A 927 41.30 -4.51 -21.91
N VAL A 928 40.36 -4.65 -22.84
CA VAL A 928 39.00 -5.15 -22.57
C VAL A 928 38.89 -6.57 -23.11
N GLU A 929 38.52 -7.50 -22.23
CA GLU A 929 38.28 -8.89 -22.59
C GLU A 929 36.81 -9.22 -22.32
N CYS A 930 36.17 -9.97 -23.22
CA CYS A 930 34.79 -10.39 -23.07
C CYS A 930 34.66 -11.83 -23.54
N GLN A 931 33.89 -12.63 -22.81
CA GLN A 931 33.52 -13.97 -23.25
C GLN A 931 32.41 -13.91 -24.31
N LYS A 932 32.36 -14.94 -25.15
CA LYS A 932 31.44 -15.03 -26.30
C LYS A 932 29.98 -15.13 -25.81
N PRO A 933 28.99 -14.46 -26.44
CA PRO A 933 27.61 -14.50 -25.96
C PRO A 933 26.99 -15.89 -26.14
N GLN A 934 26.78 -16.63 -25.06
CA GLN A 934 26.12 -17.94 -25.08
C GLN A 934 24.61 -17.83 -24.82
N GLY A 935 24.16 -16.88 -23.98
CA GLY A 935 22.76 -16.71 -23.65
C GLY A 935 22.41 -15.49 -22.80
N ALA A 936 21.26 -15.57 -22.11
CA ALA A 936 20.66 -14.53 -21.29
C ALA A 936 20.45 -13.17 -22.03
N MET A 937 20.72 -12.05 -21.35
CA MET A 937 20.45 -10.68 -21.83
C MET A 937 21.63 -9.72 -21.58
N TYR A 938 22.82 -10.24 -21.24
CA TYR A 938 23.93 -9.47 -20.68
C TYR A 938 25.28 -9.85 -21.30
N LEU A 939 26.24 -8.93 -21.18
CA LEU A 939 27.66 -9.21 -21.26
C LEU A 939 28.37 -8.62 -20.03
N PHE A 940 29.45 -9.28 -19.60
CA PHE A 940 30.25 -8.93 -18.44
C PHE A 940 31.75 -8.89 -18.81
N PRO A 941 32.19 -7.91 -19.61
CA PRO A 941 33.60 -7.73 -19.95
C PRO A 941 34.47 -7.38 -18.73
N THR A 942 35.67 -7.94 -18.70
CA THR A 942 36.81 -7.48 -17.88
C THR A 942 37.41 -6.22 -18.49
N ILE A 943 37.87 -5.29 -17.65
CA ILE A 943 38.54 -4.04 -18.05
C ILE A 943 39.88 -3.86 -17.32
N THR A 944 40.96 -3.71 -18.08
CA THR A 944 42.31 -3.43 -17.55
C THR A 944 42.58 -1.93 -17.57
N LEU A 945 42.41 -1.28 -16.41
CA LEU A 945 42.54 0.19 -16.31
C LEU A 945 43.99 0.63 -16.00
N PRO A 946 44.49 1.72 -16.62
CA PRO A 946 45.81 2.26 -16.33
C PRO A 946 45.99 2.68 -14.86
N PRO A 947 47.21 2.63 -14.30
CA PRO A 947 47.47 2.99 -12.90
C PRO A 947 46.93 4.38 -12.50
N LYS A 948 47.07 5.40 -13.37
CA LYS A 948 46.57 6.76 -13.11
C LYS A 948 45.04 6.83 -13.04
N ALA A 949 44.31 5.93 -13.71
CA ALA A 949 42.86 5.83 -13.58
C ALA A 949 42.46 5.22 -12.22
N ILE A 950 43.23 4.24 -11.73
CA ILE A 950 43.05 3.64 -10.40
C ILE A 950 43.40 4.66 -9.29
N GLU A 951 44.44 5.47 -9.49
CA GLU A 951 44.79 6.60 -8.61
C GLU A 951 43.71 7.69 -8.61
N ALA A 952 43.16 8.04 -9.77
CA ALA A 952 42.04 8.99 -9.87
C ALA A 952 40.77 8.47 -9.16
N ALA A 953 40.42 7.19 -9.34
CA ALA A 953 39.30 6.56 -8.63
C ALA A 953 39.50 6.59 -7.10
N LYS A 954 40.71 6.31 -6.62
CA LYS A 954 41.09 6.43 -5.19
C LYS A 954 40.99 7.87 -4.68
N ALA A 955 41.42 8.86 -5.47
CA ALA A 955 41.32 10.28 -5.12
C ALA A 955 39.86 10.77 -5.01
N GLU A 956 38.92 10.13 -5.72
CA GLU A 956 37.48 10.37 -5.61
C GLU A 956 36.76 9.41 -4.64
N ASN A 957 37.51 8.56 -3.92
CA ASN A 957 37.02 7.57 -2.96
C ASN A 957 35.97 6.60 -3.54
N ARG A 958 36.20 6.11 -4.77
CA ARG A 958 35.34 5.15 -5.50
C ARG A 958 36.11 3.89 -5.92
N ALA A 959 35.39 2.82 -6.22
CA ALA A 959 35.97 1.67 -6.90
C ALA A 959 36.40 2.03 -8.34
N ALA A 960 37.42 1.36 -8.87
CA ALA A 960 37.96 1.71 -10.20
C ALA A 960 37.00 1.38 -11.35
N ASP A 961 36.18 0.33 -11.21
CA ASP A 961 35.10 0.00 -12.14
C ASP A 961 33.91 0.97 -12.03
N GLU A 962 33.51 1.33 -10.82
CA GLU A 962 32.51 2.35 -10.52
C GLU A 962 32.88 3.70 -11.13
N PHE A 963 34.13 4.14 -10.94
CA PHE A 963 34.69 5.35 -11.55
C PHE A 963 34.63 5.28 -13.09
N TYR A 964 35.07 4.18 -13.71
CA TYR A 964 34.99 3.99 -15.15
C TYR A 964 33.54 4.07 -15.66
N CYS A 965 32.60 3.38 -15.00
CA CYS A 965 31.18 3.38 -15.35
C CYS A 965 30.53 4.77 -15.17
N LEU A 966 30.94 5.53 -14.15
CA LEU A 966 30.45 6.89 -13.91
C LEU A 966 30.94 7.85 -15.01
N ARG A 967 32.22 7.76 -15.40
CA ARG A 967 32.79 8.57 -16.49
C ARG A 967 32.20 8.16 -17.85
N LEU A 968 31.89 6.89 -18.08
CA LEU A 968 31.18 6.43 -19.28
C LEU A 968 29.79 7.09 -19.40
N LEU A 969 29.00 7.05 -18.31
CA LEU A 969 27.67 7.67 -18.27
C LEU A 969 27.72 9.19 -18.51
N GLU A 970 28.67 9.88 -17.88
CA GLU A 970 28.89 11.34 -18.05
C GLU A 970 29.31 11.74 -19.47
N ALA A 971 30.03 10.88 -20.19
CA ALA A 971 30.52 11.17 -21.54
C ALA A 971 29.55 10.74 -22.66
N THR A 972 28.72 9.71 -22.44
CA THR A 972 27.99 9.02 -23.53
C THR A 972 26.48 8.90 -23.35
N GLY A 973 25.98 9.11 -22.13
CA GLY A 973 24.59 8.81 -21.76
C GLY A 973 24.30 7.32 -21.57
N VAL A 974 25.29 6.43 -21.76
CA VAL A 974 25.10 4.97 -21.59
C VAL A 974 25.27 4.59 -20.12
N CYS A 975 24.17 4.13 -19.50
CA CYS A 975 24.19 3.62 -18.13
C CYS A 975 24.51 2.12 -18.12
N VAL A 976 25.58 1.74 -17.45
CA VAL A 976 25.97 0.33 -17.15
C VAL A 976 26.00 0.12 -15.63
N VAL A 977 26.35 -1.09 -15.16
CA VAL A 977 26.54 -1.38 -13.72
C VAL A 977 27.97 -1.90 -13.49
N PRO A 978 28.75 -1.36 -12.54
CA PRO A 978 30.12 -1.83 -12.27
C PRO A 978 30.17 -3.25 -11.70
N GLY A 979 31.26 -3.97 -11.96
CA GLY A 979 31.48 -5.36 -11.56
C GLY A 979 31.44 -5.59 -10.05
N SER A 980 31.95 -4.62 -9.28
CA SER A 980 31.84 -4.53 -7.82
C SER A 980 30.39 -4.62 -7.30
N GLY A 981 29.38 -4.32 -8.13
CA GLY A 981 27.96 -4.50 -7.81
C GLY A 981 27.43 -5.94 -7.89
N PHE A 982 28.20 -6.88 -8.45
CA PHE A 982 27.86 -8.30 -8.61
C PHE A 982 28.79 -9.22 -7.80
N GLY A 983 29.86 -8.66 -7.23
CA GLY A 983 31.04 -9.41 -6.80
C GLY A 983 31.92 -9.79 -8.00
N GLN A 984 33.24 -9.83 -7.79
CA GLN A 984 34.22 -10.25 -8.81
C GLN A 984 35.45 -10.83 -8.12
N LYS A 985 36.34 -11.49 -8.89
CA LYS A 985 37.63 -11.98 -8.39
C LYS A 985 38.49 -10.80 -7.93
N GLU A 986 39.26 -10.99 -6.86
CA GLU A 986 40.16 -9.94 -6.36
C GLU A 986 41.13 -9.47 -7.46
N ASN A 987 41.38 -8.16 -7.51
CA ASN A 987 42.24 -7.51 -8.51
C ASN A 987 41.77 -7.63 -9.98
N THR A 988 40.53 -8.06 -10.24
CA THR A 988 39.84 -7.90 -11.54
C THR A 988 38.77 -6.81 -11.46
N LEU A 989 38.42 -6.23 -12.61
CA LEU A 989 37.45 -5.13 -12.74
C LEU A 989 36.55 -5.43 -13.94
N HIS A 990 35.24 -5.23 -13.81
CA HIS A 990 34.27 -5.50 -14.87
C HIS A 990 33.19 -4.41 -14.96
N PHE A 991 32.32 -4.51 -15.96
CA PHE A 991 30.99 -3.92 -15.90
C PHE A 991 29.95 -4.83 -16.56
N ARG A 992 28.71 -4.84 -16.07
CA ARG A 992 27.58 -5.45 -16.78
C ARG A 992 26.90 -4.43 -17.68
N THR A 993 26.72 -4.83 -18.93
CA THR A 993 25.84 -4.17 -19.90
C THR A 993 24.72 -5.12 -20.35
N THR A 994 23.60 -4.58 -20.84
CA THR A 994 22.61 -5.34 -21.61
C THR A 994 22.74 -5.01 -23.09
N PHE A 995 22.41 -5.97 -23.95
CA PHE A 995 22.20 -5.73 -25.40
C PHE A 995 20.71 -5.54 -25.75
N LEU A 996 19.87 -5.17 -24.78
CA LEU A 996 18.43 -5.00 -24.99
C LEU A 996 18.09 -3.75 -25.82
N ALA A 997 18.77 -2.63 -25.57
CA ALA A 997 18.55 -1.35 -26.26
C ALA A 997 18.63 -1.49 -27.79
N PRO A 998 17.69 -0.88 -28.55
CA PRO A 998 17.64 -1.02 -30.01
C PRO A 998 18.82 -0.32 -30.71
N GLY A 999 19.00 -0.65 -31.98
CA GLY A 999 20.14 -0.16 -32.79
C GLY A 999 21.49 -0.70 -32.33
N THR A 1000 22.56 -0.11 -32.85
CA THR A 1000 23.97 -0.41 -32.49
C THR A 1000 24.81 0.85 -32.28
N ASP A 1001 24.26 2.02 -32.57
CA ASP A 1001 24.95 3.31 -32.69
C ASP A 1001 25.49 3.79 -31.32
N TRP A 1002 24.82 3.39 -30.24
CA TRP A 1002 25.27 3.62 -28.86
C TRP A 1002 26.50 2.79 -28.47
N VAL A 1003 26.81 1.71 -29.21
CA VAL A 1003 28.02 0.91 -29.00
C VAL A 1003 29.27 1.66 -29.44
N GLU A 1004 29.19 2.43 -30.52
CA GLU A 1004 30.28 3.31 -30.98
C GLU A 1004 30.62 4.39 -29.95
N ARG A 1005 29.62 4.89 -29.21
CA ARG A 1005 29.82 5.83 -28.09
C ARG A 1005 30.72 5.22 -27.01
N ILE A 1006 30.54 3.93 -26.68
CA ILE A 1006 31.36 3.22 -25.69
C ILE A 1006 32.80 3.06 -26.19
N VAL A 1007 32.99 2.60 -27.44
CA VAL A 1007 34.32 2.40 -28.04
C VAL A 1007 35.09 3.72 -28.10
N LYS A 1008 34.44 4.81 -28.52
CA LYS A 1008 35.03 6.15 -28.55
C LYS A 1008 35.42 6.62 -27.14
N PHE A 1009 34.48 6.60 -26.18
CA PHE A 1009 34.76 6.99 -24.80
C PHE A 1009 35.94 6.21 -24.22
N HIS A 1010 35.98 4.90 -24.45
CA HIS A 1010 37.03 4.04 -23.92
C HIS A 1010 38.40 4.44 -24.49
N SER A 1011 38.51 4.68 -25.79
CA SER A 1011 39.75 5.17 -26.41
C SER A 1011 40.21 6.51 -25.81
N GLU A 1012 39.29 7.46 -25.64
CA GLU A 1012 39.56 8.77 -25.01
C GLU A 1012 39.95 8.63 -23.52
N PHE A 1013 39.33 7.70 -22.79
CA PHE A 1013 39.66 7.39 -21.39
C PHE A 1013 41.06 6.78 -21.26
N MET A 1014 41.39 5.78 -22.09
CA MET A 1014 42.71 5.14 -22.08
C MET A 1014 43.80 6.14 -22.47
N ALA A 1015 43.57 7.00 -23.46
CA ALA A 1015 44.49 8.08 -23.83
C ALA A 1015 44.70 9.11 -22.70
N LYS A 1016 43.66 9.38 -21.89
CA LYS A 1016 43.73 10.34 -20.77
C LYS A 1016 44.53 9.81 -19.57
N TYR A 1017 44.50 8.50 -19.30
CA TYR A 1017 45.07 7.91 -18.08
C TYR A 1017 46.28 6.98 -18.30
N LYS A 1018 46.75 6.80 -19.53
CA LYS A 1018 48.08 6.24 -19.82
C LYS A 1018 49.21 7.10 -19.24
#